data_AF-A0A1Y1Y7Y1-F1
#
_entry.id   AF-A0A1Y1Y7Y1-F1
#
_cell.length_a   1.000
_cell.length_b   1.000
_cell.length_c   1.000
_cell.angle_alpha   90.00
_cell.angle_beta   90.00
_cell.angle_gamma   90.00
#
_symmetry.space_group_name_H-M   'P 1'
#
loop_
_entity.id
_entity.type
_entity.pdbx_description
1 polymer ?
#
loop_
_entity_poly.entity_id
_entity_poly.type
_entity_poly.pdbx_seq_one_letter_code
_entity_poly.pdbx_strand_id
1 'polypeptide(L)'
;MAARPSEAGQPAELQRPEAVAAQRAAPPSIGRGAIELEARPGGVRPPAQLQRLGAAAAQRATARSGGSSSTAATPLAMPQRPGADASTRPRGGGAAAAQRATPHSIGSSSHSTGIRPRGQLPLTRITMQRLTESLPNVQQTEQSHRERRRDGAIYEVPDSEEEPTSDVEMPDVESPVPIFASARSHEDSEPASLSSQVGPEPEPILEDVVDDPEYEVVDVGSISGQETIDHDRYVELVKRIDQDCLQPLVDAAYEDEIATGSTYANFLKKNRATWQSARDEVLTSMHQEVIVQACSGNIARAFDASTAAGTALAKDLVSYRKRAEKHPSIYLRIFCHKETGHTLTVADAKELVSHAVRYAYAEPEHAEMAFKIDRVYDTRNQWIMASSTEGGRWYLKTSATRLSEKRRNTLLILASTLSRIIKRCEQRGDTYMLPMQYIGYAMKAGQRQLQHESFASTNWLTMFTDALAQVLWPDRYSARTFTICLISETFVGPMAEMLLTRISRAYYHAGGLSIDQAGKSRKSLLMDHLSEEEKRKVWDENQVWIESHTPYIANLDLEGTRRKAWRQRLYDEELQDLRGKVKAIQHRLKTFSEDAHASSEVVKNNEQFFKDEHPDLLHAAEKNADIAKKALLAHERAERRMKELAEERERERKRRR
;
A
#
# COMPACT_ATOMS: atom_id res chain seq x y z
N MET A 1 -26.85 0.07 60.72
CA MET A 1 -27.22 1.40 61.26
C MET A 1 -26.16 1.77 62.29
N ALA A 2 -25.47 2.90 62.31
CA ALA A 2 -25.19 4.00 61.40
C ALA A 2 -24.06 4.79 62.08
N ALA A 3 -22.96 5.11 61.38
CA ALA A 3 -22.13 6.29 61.63
C ALA A 3 -21.08 6.42 60.51
N ARG A 4 -21.01 7.62 59.94
CA ARG A 4 -20.25 8.02 58.73
C ARG A 4 -18.77 8.26 59.03
N PRO A 5 -17.86 8.13 58.05
CA PRO A 5 -16.53 8.74 58.08
C PRO A 5 -16.51 10.10 57.36
N SER A 6 -15.66 10.99 57.86
CA SER A 6 -15.43 12.37 57.40
C SER A 6 -14.52 12.45 56.18
N GLU A 7 -14.76 13.51 55.40
CA GLU A 7 -14.17 13.88 54.11
C GLU A 7 -12.64 14.11 54.16
N ALA A 8 -11.98 13.73 53.07
CA ALA A 8 -10.56 13.95 52.83
C ALA A 8 -10.34 14.75 51.53
N GLY A 9 -9.54 15.81 51.64
CA GLY A 9 -8.43 16.11 50.74
C GLY A 9 -8.72 16.85 49.43
N GLN A 10 -8.58 18.18 49.47
CA GLN A 10 -8.23 18.98 48.29
C GLN A 10 -6.72 18.90 47.99
N PRO A 11 -6.30 18.97 46.71
CA PRO A 11 -4.94 18.64 46.29
C PRO A 11 -3.94 19.80 46.37
N ALA A 12 -2.69 19.42 46.58
CA ALA A 12 -1.52 20.28 46.72
C ALA A 12 -1.10 20.97 45.41
N GLU A 13 -0.77 22.24 45.58
CA GLU A 13 -0.22 23.19 44.61
C GLU A 13 1.25 22.82 44.29
N LEU A 14 1.52 22.47 43.03
CA LEU A 14 2.84 22.05 42.55
C LEU A 14 3.60 23.24 41.95
N GLN A 15 4.73 23.54 42.60
CA GLN A 15 5.65 24.63 42.33
C GLN A 15 6.32 24.52 40.95
N ARG A 16 6.45 25.66 40.27
CA ARG A 16 7.25 25.85 39.05
C ARG A 16 8.75 25.81 39.38
N PRO A 17 9.60 25.11 38.61
CA PRO A 17 11.04 25.32 38.67
C PRO A 17 11.49 26.44 37.74
N GLU A 18 12.30 27.35 38.30
CA GLU A 18 13.00 28.42 37.61
C GLU A 18 14.05 27.87 36.63
N ALA A 19 14.12 28.48 35.45
CA ALA A 19 15.01 28.12 34.37
C ALA A 19 16.44 28.65 34.60
N VAL A 20 17.40 27.74 34.59
CA VAL A 20 18.84 28.01 34.60
C VAL A 20 19.28 28.53 33.23
N ALA A 21 19.90 29.71 33.21
CA ALA A 21 20.47 30.35 32.03
C ALA A 21 21.71 29.58 31.52
N ALA A 22 21.63 29.03 30.30
CA ALA A 22 22.76 28.47 29.58
C ALA A 22 23.28 29.46 28.51
N GLN A 23 24.56 29.80 28.62
CA GLN A 23 25.32 30.64 27.71
C GLN A 23 25.35 30.03 26.30
N ARG A 24 25.02 30.86 25.29
CA ARG A 24 25.09 30.53 23.87
C ARG A 24 26.51 30.67 23.35
N ALA A 25 27.09 29.58 22.85
CA ALA A 25 28.21 29.62 21.91
C ALA A 25 27.66 29.74 20.47
N ALA A 26 28.21 30.68 19.70
CA ALA A 26 27.82 30.93 18.31
C ALA A 26 28.27 29.76 17.38
N PRO A 27 27.45 29.35 16.41
CA PRO A 27 27.84 28.35 15.42
C PRO A 27 28.73 28.95 14.31
N PRO A 28 29.68 28.19 13.74
CA PRO A 28 30.49 28.64 12.62
C PRO A 28 29.67 28.69 11.33
N SER A 29 29.87 29.75 10.55
CA SER A 29 29.29 29.97 9.23
C SER A 29 29.84 28.95 8.21
N ILE A 30 28.96 28.09 7.69
CA ILE A 30 29.28 27.19 6.58
C ILE A 30 28.96 27.90 5.26
N GLY A 31 30.00 28.13 4.46
CA GLY A 31 29.93 28.77 3.15
C GLY A 31 29.19 27.91 2.12
N ARG A 32 28.40 28.57 1.28
CA ARG A 32 27.74 27.99 0.11
C ARG A 32 28.79 27.70 -0.98
N GLY A 33 29.07 26.43 -1.22
CA GLY A 33 29.79 25.96 -2.40
C GLY A 33 28.81 25.69 -3.55
N ALA A 34 29.03 26.34 -4.70
CA ALA A 34 28.35 26.05 -5.95
C ALA A 34 28.95 24.77 -6.57
N ILE A 35 28.11 23.85 -7.05
CA ILE A 35 28.52 22.63 -7.76
C ILE A 35 28.38 22.88 -9.25
N GLU A 36 29.52 22.88 -9.95
CA GLU A 36 29.64 22.91 -11.40
C GLU A 36 29.41 21.49 -11.95
N LEU A 37 28.50 21.36 -12.93
CA LEU A 37 28.19 20.12 -13.64
C LEU A 37 29.16 19.94 -14.81
N GLU A 38 30.13 19.03 -14.68
CA GLU A 38 30.95 18.55 -15.79
C GLU A 38 30.31 17.30 -16.41
N ALA A 39 29.90 17.40 -17.69
CA ALA A 39 29.42 16.28 -18.48
C ALA A 39 30.58 15.47 -19.07
N ARG A 40 30.56 14.14 -18.93
CA ARG A 40 31.41 13.20 -19.69
C ARG A 40 30.69 11.90 -20.05
N PRO A 41 31.14 11.19 -21.11
CA PRO A 41 30.26 10.43 -21.99
C PRO A 41 30.21 8.92 -21.69
N GLY A 42 29.06 8.33 -22.04
CA GLY A 42 28.94 7.05 -22.75
C GLY A 42 29.64 5.83 -22.17
N GLY A 43 28.93 5.07 -21.34
CA GLY A 43 29.24 3.67 -21.02
C GLY A 43 28.05 2.78 -21.36
N VAL A 44 28.11 2.10 -22.50
CA VAL A 44 27.12 1.09 -22.94
C VAL A 44 27.15 -0.10 -21.98
N ARG A 45 25.99 -0.44 -21.38
CA ARG A 45 25.77 -1.71 -20.66
C ARG A 45 25.08 -2.72 -21.60
N PRO A 46 25.36 -4.03 -21.47
CA PRO A 46 24.82 -5.05 -22.37
C PRO A 46 23.33 -5.34 -22.08
N PRO A 47 22.56 -5.74 -23.11
CA PRO A 47 21.13 -6.00 -22.96
C PRO A 47 20.87 -7.26 -22.14
N ALA A 48 20.10 -7.13 -21.06
CA ALA A 48 19.46 -8.27 -20.41
C ALA A 48 18.29 -8.73 -21.30
N GLN A 49 18.49 -9.84 -22.01
CA GLN A 49 17.43 -10.57 -22.69
C GLN A 49 16.50 -11.18 -21.64
N LEU A 50 15.27 -10.65 -21.53
CA LEU A 50 14.14 -11.39 -20.97
C LEU A 50 13.21 -11.74 -22.12
N GLN A 51 13.26 -13.02 -22.50
CA GLN A 51 12.34 -13.61 -23.48
C GLN A 51 10.91 -13.55 -22.98
N ARG A 52 10.03 -13.06 -23.85
CA ARG A 52 8.58 -13.08 -23.73
C ARG A 52 8.05 -14.51 -23.80
N LEU A 53 7.29 -14.91 -22.79
CA LEU A 53 6.23 -15.94 -22.82
C LEU A 53 5.15 -15.45 -21.83
N GLY A 54 3.88 -15.29 -22.14
CA GLY A 54 3.12 -15.46 -23.37
C GLY A 54 1.74 -14.83 -23.13
N ALA A 55 1.23 -14.14 -24.14
CA ALA A 55 -0.17 -13.83 -24.27
C ALA A 55 -0.86 -15.09 -24.83
N ALA A 56 -1.64 -15.79 -24.00
CA ALA A 56 -2.66 -16.77 -24.43
C ALA A 56 -3.32 -17.39 -23.18
N ALA A 57 -4.42 -16.79 -22.68
CA ALA A 57 -5.42 -17.49 -21.87
C ALA A 57 -6.66 -16.61 -21.65
N ALA A 58 -7.41 -16.35 -22.71
CA ALA A 58 -8.80 -15.92 -22.57
C ALA A 58 -9.60 -16.55 -23.71
N GLN A 59 -10.13 -17.75 -23.45
CA GLN A 59 -11.33 -18.32 -24.06
C GLN A 59 -11.44 -19.78 -23.61
N ARG A 60 -12.34 -20.05 -22.66
CA ARG A 60 -13.10 -21.30 -22.59
C ARG A 60 -14.28 -21.10 -21.64
N ALA A 61 -15.44 -20.90 -22.26
CA ALA A 61 -16.74 -20.87 -21.64
C ALA A 61 -17.04 -22.20 -20.95
N THR A 62 -17.44 -22.16 -19.69
CA THR A 62 -18.13 -23.27 -19.02
C THR A 62 -19.62 -23.17 -19.28
N ALA A 63 -20.10 -24.07 -20.15
CA ALA A 63 -21.49 -24.48 -20.18
C ALA A 63 -21.80 -25.31 -18.92
N ARG A 64 -22.84 -24.93 -18.16
CA ARG A 64 -23.77 -25.89 -17.53
C ARG A 64 -25.00 -25.24 -16.86
N SER A 65 -26.14 -25.79 -17.27
CA SER A 65 -27.40 -26.02 -16.53
C SER A 65 -28.16 -24.84 -15.92
N GLY A 66 -29.06 -24.27 -16.73
CA GLY A 66 -30.26 -23.60 -16.23
C GLY A 66 -31.37 -24.62 -15.92
N GLY A 67 -31.80 -24.64 -14.66
CA GLY A 67 -33.07 -25.21 -14.22
C GLY A 67 -34.15 -24.13 -14.18
N SER A 68 -35.38 -24.56 -14.47
CA SER A 68 -36.61 -23.80 -14.68
C SER A 68 -37.19 -23.07 -13.45
N SER A 69 -37.73 -21.87 -13.66
CA SER A 69 -39.10 -21.42 -13.27
C SER A 69 -39.19 -19.90 -13.55
N SER A 70 -39.98 -19.43 -14.54
CA SER A 70 -41.44 -19.20 -14.50
C SER A 70 -41.87 -18.19 -13.42
N THR A 71 -42.05 -16.92 -13.79
CA THR A 71 -43.35 -16.21 -13.65
C THR A 71 -43.33 -14.79 -14.25
N ALA A 72 -44.34 -14.55 -15.09
CA ALA A 72 -45.11 -13.32 -15.32
C ALA A 72 -44.40 -12.00 -15.67
N ALA A 73 -44.49 -11.65 -16.96
CA ALA A 73 -44.36 -10.29 -17.47
C ALA A 73 -45.75 -9.62 -17.58
N THR A 74 -45.82 -8.31 -17.32
CA THR A 74 -46.86 -7.42 -17.87
C THR A 74 -46.18 -6.08 -18.18
N PRO A 75 -46.32 -5.52 -19.40
CA PRO A 75 -45.62 -4.32 -19.82
C PRO A 75 -46.52 -3.08 -19.69
N LEU A 76 -45.95 -1.93 -19.35
CA LEU A 76 -46.61 -0.65 -19.58
C LEU A 76 -45.68 0.35 -20.25
N ALA A 77 -46.22 0.82 -21.38
CA ALA A 77 -45.69 1.69 -22.40
C ALA A 77 -45.14 3.05 -21.91
N MET A 78 -44.07 3.48 -22.57
CA MET A 78 -43.72 4.90 -22.72
C MET A 78 -44.62 5.58 -23.76
N PRO A 79 -44.75 6.90 -23.72
CA PRO A 79 -44.93 7.70 -24.93
C PRO A 79 -43.72 8.60 -25.21
N GLN A 80 -43.35 8.57 -26.49
CA GLN A 80 -42.39 9.42 -27.17
C GLN A 80 -42.87 10.88 -27.23
N ARG A 81 -41.92 11.82 -27.26
CA ARG A 81 -42.02 13.10 -27.98
C ARG A 81 -40.66 13.49 -28.56
N PRO A 82 -40.54 13.66 -29.88
CA PRO A 82 -39.43 14.36 -30.51
C PRO A 82 -39.86 15.77 -30.96
N GLY A 83 -38.90 16.67 -31.14
CA GLY A 83 -39.14 17.97 -31.75
C GLY A 83 -37.96 18.92 -31.57
N ALA A 84 -36.87 18.63 -32.27
CA ALA A 84 -35.80 19.58 -32.54
C ALA A 84 -36.23 20.51 -33.69
N ASP A 85 -35.87 21.79 -33.62
CA ASP A 85 -35.72 22.63 -34.80
C ASP A 85 -34.52 23.55 -34.66
N ALA A 86 -33.68 23.48 -35.70
CA ALA A 86 -32.47 24.24 -35.90
C ALA A 86 -32.78 25.52 -36.69
N SER A 87 -32.02 26.60 -36.45
CA SER A 87 -31.94 27.73 -37.38
C SER A 87 -30.54 28.35 -37.39
N THR A 88 -29.77 27.91 -38.38
CA THR A 88 -29.06 28.73 -39.38
C THR A 88 -28.62 30.15 -39.02
N ARG A 89 -27.30 30.40 -39.10
CA ARG A 89 -26.74 31.70 -39.56
C ARG A 89 -25.51 31.51 -40.46
N PRO A 90 -25.33 32.37 -41.49
CA PRO A 90 -24.30 32.20 -42.51
C PRO A 90 -23.06 33.08 -42.32
N ARG A 91 -22.06 32.70 -43.12
CA ARG A 91 -20.71 33.23 -43.37
C ARG A 91 -20.56 34.74 -43.62
N GLY A 92 -19.38 35.24 -43.23
CA GLY A 92 -18.60 36.32 -43.86
C GLY A 92 -17.29 36.41 -43.05
N GLY A 93 -16.06 36.35 -43.57
CA GLY A 93 -15.53 36.79 -44.86
C GLY A 93 -14.70 38.06 -44.62
N GLY A 94 -13.36 37.97 -44.65
CA GLY A 94 -12.49 39.16 -44.61
C GLY A 94 -11.03 38.86 -44.28
N ALA A 95 -10.15 39.11 -45.25
CA ALA A 95 -8.70 38.92 -45.21
C ALA A 95 -7.95 40.27 -45.17
N ALA A 96 -6.75 40.30 -44.56
CA ALA A 96 -5.58 41.18 -44.83
C ALA A 96 -4.51 40.88 -43.75
N ALA A 97 -3.30 40.38 -44.02
CA ALA A 97 -2.14 40.88 -44.78
C ALA A 97 -1.22 41.87 -44.03
N ALA A 98 0.10 41.56 -44.05
CA ALA A 98 1.29 42.38 -43.74
C ALA A 98 1.57 42.68 -42.23
N GLN A 99 2.80 42.76 -41.70
CA GLN A 99 4.17 42.85 -42.23
C GLN A 99 5.22 42.60 -41.11
N ARG A 100 6.46 42.35 -41.53
CA ARG A 100 7.70 42.08 -40.75
C ARG A 100 8.16 43.25 -39.85
N ALA A 101 8.88 42.94 -38.76
CA ALA A 101 10.19 43.53 -38.42
C ALA A 101 10.88 42.78 -37.26
N THR A 102 12.16 42.42 -37.47
CA THR A 102 13.22 42.14 -36.48
C THR A 102 14.29 43.25 -36.64
N PRO A 103 15.47 43.26 -35.99
CA PRO A 103 15.93 42.73 -34.69
C PRO A 103 16.69 43.83 -33.87
N HIS A 104 17.31 43.52 -32.73
CA HIS A 104 18.69 43.96 -32.42
C HIS A 104 19.30 43.19 -31.23
N SER A 105 20.61 42.97 -31.33
CA SER A 105 21.51 42.19 -30.47
C SER A 105 22.50 43.09 -29.71
N ILE A 106 23.51 42.46 -29.07
CA ILE A 106 24.78 42.98 -28.47
C ILE A 106 24.66 43.21 -26.95
N GLY A 107 25.57 42.77 -26.07
CA GLY A 107 26.89 42.12 -26.15
C GLY A 107 27.35 41.72 -24.73
N SER A 108 28.22 40.70 -24.55
CA SER A 108 29.67 40.80 -24.18
C SER A 108 29.92 41.40 -22.77
N SER A 109 30.80 40.90 -21.87
CA SER A 109 31.97 40.01 -21.95
C SER A 109 32.57 39.72 -20.55
N SER A 110 33.15 38.53 -20.39
CA SER A 110 34.41 38.11 -19.70
C SER A 110 34.94 38.81 -18.42
N HIS A 111 35.49 38.00 -17.49
CA HIS A 111 36.93 37.98 -17.12
C HIS A 111 37.29 36.79 -16.21
N SER A 112 38.48 36.22 -16.43
CA SER A 112 39.02 35.00 -15.79
C SER A 112 40.27 35.29 -14.96
N THR A 113 40.50 34.52 -13.89
CA THR A 113 41.81 34.15 -13.28
C THR A 113 41.50 33.05 -12.25
N GLY A 114 42.15 31.88 -12.07
CA GLY A 114 43.41 31.33 -12.55
C GLY A 114 44.34 30.96 -11.39
N ILE A 115 44.12 29.86 -10.64
CA ILE A 115 45.11 29.25 -9.69
C ILE A 115 44.94 27.71 -9.62
N ARG A 116 46.07 26.99 -9.53
CA ARG A 116 46.25 25.51 -9.61
C ARG A 116 46.89 24.97 -8.28
N PRO A 117 47.13 23.65 -8.08
CA PRO A 117 46.33 22.75 -7.22
C PRO A 117 47.12 22.11 -6.05
N ARG A 118 46.48 21.33 -5.15
CA ARG A 118 47.16 20.35 -4.27
C ARG A 118 46.23 19.22 -3.78
N GLY A 119 46.66 17.97 -4.03
CA GLY A 119 46.46 16.79 -3.15
C GLY A 119 45.15 15.99 -3.27
N GLN A 120 45.13 14.92 -4.07
CA GLN A 120 44.14 13.84 -3.99
C GLN A 120 44.81 12.53 -3.54
N LEU A 121 44.22 11.89 -2.53
CA LEU A 121 44.45 10.49 -2.14
C LEU A 121 43.45 9.58 -2.90
N PRO A 122 43.77 8.30 -3.17
CA PRO A 122 42.95 7.45 -4.02
C PRO A 122 41.79 6.80 -3.24
N LEU A 123 40.56 6.96 -3.76
CA LEU A 123 39.40 6.17 -3.36
C LEU A 123 39.32 4.88 -4.20
N THR A 124 39.34 3.75 -3.50
CA THR A 124 39.13 2.40 -4.02
C THR A 124 37.73 2.23 -4.60
N ARG A 125 37.68 1.74 -5.85
CA ARG A 125 36.49 1.37 -6.61
C ARG A 125 35.99 0.01 -6.13
N ILE A 126 34.80 -0.05 -5.50
CA ILE A 126 34.11 -1.31 -5.19
C ILE A 126 33.03 -1.53 -6.26
N THR A 127 33.23 -2.54 -7.09
CA THR A 127 32.26 -3.01 -8.08
C THR A 127 31.27 -3.95 -7.38
N MET A 128 29.98 -3.61 -7.33
CA MET A 128 28.93 -4.53 -6.89
C MET A 128 28.67 -5.57 -8.00
N GLN A 129 29.21 -6.78 -7.82
CA GLN A 129 28.89 -7.93 -8.66
C GLN A 129 28.75 -9.24 -7.86
N ARG A 130 28.26 -9.18 -6.62
CA ARG A 130 28.02 -10.40 -5.82
C ARG A 130 26.77 -10.29 -4.96
N LEU A 131 25.59 -10.56 -5.54
CA LEU A 131 24.40 -10.93 -4.77
C LEU A 131 23.45 -11.90 -5.52
N THR A 132 23.94 -12.69 -6.48
CA THR A 132 23.12 -13.72 -7.17
C THR A 132 23.66 -15.15 -7.10
N GLU A 133 24.68 -15.43 -6.30
CA GLU A 133 25.19 -16.80 -6.10
C GLU A 133 24.95 -17.29 -4.66
N SER A 134 23.72 -17.74 -4.37
CA SER A 134 23.47 -18.83 -3.42
C SER A 134 21.98 -19.21 -3.38
N LEU A 135 21.51 -19.98 -4.35
CA LEU A 135 20.31 -20.81 -4.21
C LEU A 135 20.72 -22.28 -4.42
N PRO A 136 20.31 -23.21 -3.56
CA PRO A 136 20.66 -24.61 -3.72
C PRO A 136 19.94 -25.24 -4.92
N ASN A 137 20.70 -26.10 -5.59
CA ASN A 137 20.43 -26.83 -6.81
C ASN A 137 19.18 -27.73 -6.68
N VAL A 138 18.09 -27.38 -7.39
CA VAL A 138 16.82 -28.15 -7.45
C VAL A 138 16.89 -29.33 -8.43
N GLN A 139 18.03 -29.53 -9.11
CA GLN A 139 18.15 -30.54 -10.18
C GLN A 139 18.31 -31.99 -9.70
N GLN A 140 18.55 -32.27 -8.42
CA GLN A 140 18.72 -33.66 -7.94
C GLN A 140 17.43 -34.38 -7.51
N THR A 141 16.31 -33.67 -7.36
CA THR A 141 15.02 -34.29 -6.97
C THR A 141 14.15 -34.67 -8.18
N GLU A 142 14.42 -34.11 -9.37
CA GLU A 142 13.65 -34.39 -10.59
C GLU A 142 14.10 -35.66 -11.33
N GLN A 143 15.33 -36.13 -11.13
CA GLN A 143 15.82 -37.38 -11.73
C GLN A 143 15.17 -38.63 -11.12
N SER A 144 14.84 -38.60 -9.83
CA SER A 144 14.16 -39.70 -9.12
C SER A 144 12.68 -39.88 -9.52
N HIS A 145 12.04 -38.84 -10.09
CA HIS A 145 10.62 -38.89 -10.47
C HIS A 145 10.40 -39.14 -11.97
N ARG A 146 11.45 -39.02 -12.80
CA ARG A 146 11.37 -39.26 -14.26
C ARG A 146 11.55 -40.72 -14.67
N GLU A 147 12.03 -41.60 -13.80
CA GLU A 147 12.16 -43.05 -14.10
C GLU A 147 10.89 -43.88 -13.86
N ARG A 148 9.79 -43.29 -13.36
CA ARG A 148 8.53 -44.03 -13.08
C ARG A 148 7.37 -43.75 -14.05
N ARG A 149 7.62 -43.05 -15.17
CA ARG A 149 6.59 -42.78 -16.20
C ARG A 149 7.18 -42.90 -17.60
N ARG A 150 7.60 -44.11 -17.97
CA ARG A 150 7.72 -44.54 -19.36
C ARG A 150 6.77 -45.71 -19.55
N ASP A 151 5.53 -45.40 -19.86
CA ASP A 151 4.59 -46.25 -20.58
C ASP A 151 3.48 -45.37 -21.13
N GLY A 152 3.28 -45.40 -22.45
CA GLY A 152 2.01 -44.99 -23.05
C GLY A 152 2.03 -43.77 -23.98
N ALA A 153 2.08 -44.09 -25.27
CA ALA A 153 1.31 -43.49 -26.37
C ALA A 153 1.70 -42.11 -26.94
N ILE A 154 2.22 -42.23 -28.17
CA ILE A 154 2.38 -41.24 -29.23
C ILE A 154 1.00 -40.77 -29.73
N TYR A 155 0.84 -39.47 -29.97
CA TYR A 155 -0.12 -38.93 -30.95
C TYR A 155 0.49 -37.67 -31.59
N GLU A 156 0.71 -37.74 -32.90
CA GLU A 156 1.02 -36.63 -33.81
C GLU A 156 -0.28 -35.97 -34.31
N VAL A 157 -0.31 -34.64 -34.43
CA VAL A 157 -1.17 -33.87 -35.35
C VAL A 157 -0.57 -32.44 -35.54
N PRO A 158 -0.93 -31.65 -36.57
CA PRO A 158 -0.01 -31.22 -37.62
C PRO A 158 0.10 -29.69 -37.80
N ASP A 159 0.96 -29.29 -38.74
CA ASP A 159 1.10 -27.93 -39.28
C ASP A 159 -0.15 -27.41 -40.00
N SER A 160 -0.48 -26.14 -39.76
CA SER A 160 -1.12 -25.14 -40.66
C SER A 160 -1.54 -23.92 -39.81
N GLU A 161 -1.61 -22.66 -40.23
CA GLU A 161 -1.45 -21.96 -41.50
C GLU A 161 -1.30 -20.45 -41.16
N GLU A 162 -0.66 -19.71 -42.06
CA GLU A 162 -0.53 -18.24 -42.08
C GLU A 162 -1.88 -17.53 -42.33
N GLU A 163 -2.01 -16.26 -41.92
CA GLU A 163 -2.65 -15.14 -42.64
C GLU A 163 -2.89 -13.90 -41.71
N PRO A 164 -3.24 -12.69 -42.19
CA PRO A 164 -2.30 -11.69 -42.72
C PRO A 164 -2.39 -10.33 -41.97
N THR A 165 -1.36 -9.49 -42.15
CA THR A 165 -1.31 -8.12 -41.66
C THR A 165 -2.07 -7.17 -42.60
N SER A 166 -2.87 -6.27 -42.03
CA SER A 166 -3.36 -5.08 -42.76
C SER A 166 -3.08 -3.82 -41.95
N ASP A 167 -2.35 -2.92 -42.60
CA ASP A 167 -1.96 -1.58 -42.15
C ASP A 167 -3.12 -0.59 -42.28
N VAL A 168 -3.32 0.26 -41.28
CA VAL A 168 -4.12 1.48 -41.39
C VAL A 168 -3.37 2.60 -40.68
N GLU A 169 -2.76 3.49 -41.48
CA GLU A 169 -2.26 4.79 -41.05
C GLU A 169 -3.43 5.75 -40.77
N MET A 170 -3.34 6.52 -39.69
CA MET A 170 -4.16 7.71 -39.45
C MET A 170 -3.31 8.84 -38.85
N PRO A 171 -3.58 10.12 -39.20
CA PRO A 171 -2.61 11.21 -39.12
C PRO A 171 -2.62 12.01 -37.81
N ASP A 172 -1.48 12.65 -37.57
CA ASP A 172 -1.16 13.55 -36.45
C ASP A 172 -2.04 14.80 -36.36
N VAL A 173 -2.48 15.12 -35.14
CA VAL A 173 -3.05 16.43 -34.79
C VAL A 173 -2.40 16.94 -33.52
N GLU A 174 -1.46 17.86 -33.68
CA GLU A 174 -0.92 18.69 -32.60
C GLU A 174 -1.85 19.88 -32.31
N SER A 175 -2.11 20.18 -31.03
CA SER A 175 -2.43 21.55 -30.60
C SER A 175 -2.11 21.81 -29.13
N PRO A 176 -1.71 23.06 -28.77
CA PRO A 176 -1.04 23.39 -27.51
C PRO A 176 -2.01 23.90 -26.42
N VAL A 177 -1.62 23.68 -25.16
CA VAL A 177 -2.30 24.17 -23.94
C VAL A 177 -1.72 25.54 -23.54
N PRO A 178 -2.53 26.58 -23.24
CA PRO A 178 -2.03 27.84 -22.70
C PRO A 178 -1.87 27.80 -21.17
N ILE A 179 -0.79 28.43 -20.71
CA ILE A 179 -0.40 28.59 -19.30
C ILE A 179 -1.06 29.88 -18.76
N PHE A 180 -1.87 29.77 -17.71
CA PHE A 180 -2.32 30.93 -16.92
C PHE A 180 -1.42 31.13 -15.70
N ALA A 181 -0.71 32.26 -15.67
CA ALA A 181 -0.02 32.77 -14.50
C ALA A 181 -0.92 33.78 -13.78
N SER A 182 -1.20 33.56 -12.50
CA SER A 182 -1.90 34.50 -11.63
C SER A 182 -0.88 35.28 -10.80
N ALA A 183 -0.83 36.60 -10.98
CA ALA A 183 -0.12 37.52 -10.10
C ALA A 183 -1.13 38.44 -9.43
N ARG A 184 -1.12 38.44 -8.09
CA ARG A 184 -1.82 39.39 -7.23
C ARG A 184 -0.98 40.65 -7.09
N SER A 185 -1.62 41.81 -7.17
CA SER A 185 -1.20 43.01 -6.43
C SER A 185 -2.43 43.82 -6.03
N HIS A 186 -2.48 44.17 -4.75
CA HIS A 186 -3.34 45.18 -4.15
C HIS A 186 -3.10 46.56 -4.78
N GLU A 187 -4.15 47.36 -4.93
CA GLU A 187 -4.20 48.75 -4.45
C GLU A 187 -5.61 49.36 -4.64
N ASP A 188 -5.92 50.30 -3.75
CA ASP A 188 -7.20 50.95 -3.49
C ASP A 188 -7.68 51.88 -4.62
N SER A 189 -9.00 51.92 -4.88
CA SER A 189 -9.74 53.09 -5.42
C SER A 189 -11.26 52.85 -5.40
N GLU A 190 -12.01 53.82 -4.87
CA GLU A 190 -13.48 53.90 -4.85
C GLU A 190 -14.14 54.13 -6.23
N PRO A 191 -15.48 53.95 -6.38
CA PRO A 191 -16.06 53.39 -7.60
C PRO A 191 -16.55 54.42 -8.60
N ALA A 192 -16.25 54.17 -9.88
CA ALA A 192 -16.92 54.79 -11.02
C ALA A 192 -17.81 53.76 -11.72
N SER A 193 -19.10 54.10 -11.78
CA SER A 193 -20.16 53.41 -12.48
C SER A 193 -19.93 53.38 -14.01
N LEU A 194 -19.71 52.20 -14.59
CA LEU A 194 -19.86 51.97 -16.03
C LEU A 194 -20.44 50.59 -16.32
N SER A 195 -21.59 50.65 -16.99
CA SER A 195 -22.27 49.57 -17.70
C SER A 195 -21.37 49.04 -18.83
N SER A 196 -21.05 47.74 -18.82
CA SER A 196 -20.48 47.05 -19.98
C SER A 196 -20.96 45.60 -20.03
N GLN A 197 -21.56 45.28 -21.17
CA GLN A 197 -22.10 43.98 -21.55
C GLN A 197 -21.02 42.89 -21.44
N VAL A 198 -21.26 41.92 -20.56
CA VAL A 198 -20.52 40.67 -20.45
C VAL A 198 -20.99 39.77 -21.60
N GLY A 199 -20.15 39.55 -22.59
CA GLY A 199 -20.35 38.49 -23.58
C GLY A 199 -20.27 37.12 -22.89
N PRO A 200 -21.00 36.10 -23.39
CA PRO A 200 -20.99 34.78 -22.76
C PRO A 200 -19.57 34.21 -22.73
N GLU A 201 -19.09 33.88 -21.54
CA GLU A 201 -17.90 33.05 -21.34
C GLU A 201 -18.07 31.75 -22.17
N PRO A 202 -17.02 31.28 -22.85
CA PRO A 202 -17.07 29.97 -23.49
C PRO A 202 -17.25 28.92 -22.41
N GLU A 203 -18.38 28.20 -22.45
CA GLU A 203 -18.59 27.04 -21.58
C GLU A 203 -17.41 26.06 -21.77
N PRO A 204 -16.78 25.57 -20.69
CA PRO A 204 -15.76 24.55 -20.81
C PRO A 204 -16.41 23.31 -21.44
N ILE A 205 -15.91 22.94 -22.62
CA ILE A 205 -16.22 21.67 -23.26
C ILE A 205 -15.77 20.58 -22.30
N LEU A 206 -16.70 20.06 -21.52
CA LEU A 206 -16.55 18.79 -20.82
C LEU A 206 -16.54 17.74 -21.91
N GLU A 207 -15.34 17.37 -22.35
CA GLU A 207 -15.16 16.10 -23.03
C GLU A 207 -15.80 15.04 -22.14
N ASP A 208 -16.83 14.39 -22.69
CA ASP A 208 -17.48 13.24 -22.08
C ASP A 208 -16.38 12.31 -21.59
N VAL A 209 -16.23 12.20 -20.28
CA VAL A 209 -15.42 11.18 -19.65
C VAL A 209 -16.06 9.88 -20.11
N VAL A 210 -15.48 9.29 -21.16
CA VAL A 210 -15.88 8.00 -21.70
C VAL A 210 -15.89 7.05 -20.52
N ASP A 211 -17.08 6.66 -20.09
CA ASP A 211 -17.31 5.56 -19.17
C ASP A 211 -16.63 4.35 -19.81
N ASP A 212 -15.40 4.05 -19.38
CA ASP A 212 -14.59 2.92 -19.85
C ASP A 212 -15.42 1.65 -19.59
N PRO A 213 -16.07 1.07 -20.61
CA PRO A 213 -16.97 -0.03 -20.43
C PRO A 213 -16.10 -1.29 -20.23
N GLU A 214 -16.46 -2.11 -19.25
CA GLU A 214 -15.78 -3.37 -18.89
C GLU A 214 -14.56 -3.27 -17.96
N TYR A 215 -14.74 -2.61 -16.82
CA TYR A 215 -14.11 -3.12 -15.60
C TYR A 215 -15.20 -3.69 -14.69
N GLU A 216 -15.27 -5.02 -14.58
CA GLU A 216 -15.98 -5.65 -13.46
C GLU A 216 -15.41 -5.07 -12.17
N VAL A 217 -16.19 -4.20 -11.52
CA VAL A 217 -15.78 -3.60 -10.26
C VAL A 217 -15.90 -4.71 -9.22
N VAL A 218 -14.80 -5.39 -8.91
CA VAL A 218 -14.73 -6.33 -7.78
C VAL A 218 -15.11 -5.55 -6.52
N ASP A 219 -16.12 -6.01 -5.79
CA ASP A 219 -16.49 -5.41 -4.51
C ASP A 219 -15.58 -5.98 -3.43
N VAL A 220 -14.60 -5.20 -2.96
CA VAL A 220 -13.55 -5.71 -2.07
C VAL A 220 -14.12 -6.22 -0.74
N GLY A 221 -15.23 -5.65 -0.26
CA GLY A 221 -15.93 -6.09 0.95
C GLY A 221 -16.87 -7.28 0.74
N SER A 222 -17.04 -7.74 -0.50
CA SER A 222 -17.65 -9.06 -0.77
C SER A 222 -16.63 -10.20 -0.71
N ILE A 223 -15.33 -9.88 -0.59
CA ILE A 223 -14.29 -10.89 -0.56
C ILE A 223 -14.21 -11.51 0.84
N SER A 224 -14.45 -12.82 0.92
CA SER A 224 -14.39 -13.59 2.15
C SER A 224 -13.03 -13.44 2.86
N GLY A 225 -13.06 -13.24 4.18
CA GLY A 225 -11.87 -13.22 5.04
C GLY A 225 -11.30 -11.83 5.31
N GLN A 226 -11.72 -10.78 4.62
CA GLN A 226 -11.27 -9.40 4.89
C GLN A 226 -11.59 -8.97 6.32
N GLU A 227 -12.75 -9.39 6.83
CA GLU A 227 -13.21 -9.14 8.19
C GLU A 227 -12.37 -9.83 9.27
N THR A 228 -11.54 -10.81 8.90
CA THR A 228 -10.68 -11.58 9.81
C THR A 228 -9.28 -10.99 9.96
N ILE A 229 -8.89 -10.03 9.12
CA ILE A 229 -7.57 -9.40 9.20
C ILE A 229 -7.49 -8.56 10.46
N ASP A 230 -6.49 -8.86 11.29
CA ASP A 230 -6.12 -8.02 12.41
C ASP A 230 -5.24 -6.86 11.94
N HIS A 231 -5.88 -5.75 11.61
CA HIS A 231 -5.18 -4.54 11.21
C HIS A 231 -4.41 -3.84 12.35
N ASP A 232 -4.66 -4.15 13.63
CA ASP A 232 -3.87 -3.60 14.74
C ASP A 232 -2.44 -4.20 14.71
N ARG A 233 -2.28 -5.43 14.19
CA ARG A 233 -0.98 -6.11 13.99
C ARG A 233 0.03 -5.24 13.23
N TYR A 234 -0.40 -4.49 12.21
CA TYR A 234 0.54 -3.65 11.44
C TYR A 234 1.13 -2.51 12.27
N VAL A 235 0.35 -1.94 13.19
CA VAL A 235 0.83 -0.89 14.10
C VAL A 235 1.85 -1.46 15.10
N GLU A 236 1.65 -2.71 15.54
CA GLU A 236 2.62 -3.38 16.41
C GLU A 236 3.92 -3.73 15.67
N LEU A 237 3.80 -4.24 14.44
CA LEU A 237 4.95 -4.57 13.60
C LEU A 237 5.76 -3.33 13.23
N VAL A 238 5.10 -2.22 12.89
CA VAL A 238 5.79 -0.97 12.49
C VAL A 238 6.59 -0.37 13.65
N LYS A 239 6.10 -0.49 14.89
CA LYS A 239 6.82 -0.05 16.12
C LYS A 239 8.11 -0.84 16.37
N ARG A 240 8.22 -2.03 15.79
CA ARG A 240 9.37 -2.93 15.97
C ARG A 240 10.33 -2.92 14.79
N ILE A 241 10.16 -2.05 13.78
CA ILE A 241 11.02 -2.04 12.57
C ILE A 241 12.51 -1.94 12.91
N ASP A 242 12.88 -1.12 13.90
CA ASP A 242 14.29 -0.99 14.27
C ASP A 242 14.89 -2.29 14.81
N GLN A 243 14.05 -3.12 15.44
CA GLN A 243 14.43 -4.41 15.99
C GLN A 243 14.33 -5.50 14.93
N ASP A 244 13.20 -5.60 14.24
CA ASP A 244 12.80 -6.75 13.42
C ASP A 244 12.90 -6.53 11.93
N CYS A 245 13.37 -5.36 11.49
CA CYS A 245 13.38 -4.89 10.11
C CYS A 245 11.97 -4.78 9.50
N LEU A 246 11.88 -4.42 8.22
CA LEU A 246 10.60 -4.32 7.51
C LEU A 246 10.01 -5.69 7.14
N GLN A 247 10.79 -6.76 7.21
CA GLN A 247 10.42 -8.09 6.73
C GLN A 247 9.10 -8.63 7.32
N PRO A 248 8.88 -8.59 8.66
CA PRO A 248 7.64 -9.11 9.24
C PRO A 248 6.41 -8.31 8.84
N LEU A 249 6.54 -6.97 8.72
CA LEU A 249 5.46 -6.10 8.26
C LEU A 249 5.00 -6.50 6.87
N VAL A 250 5.95 -6.75 5.96
CA VAL A 250 5.58 -7.10 4.59
C VAL A 250 5.14 -8.55 4.45
N ASP A 251 5.68 -9.47 5.25
CA ASP A 251 5.18 -10.84 5.24
C ASP A 251 3.74 -10.90 5.74
N ALA A 252 3.37 -10.12 6.76
CA ALA A 252 1.98 -9.98 7.19
C ALA A 252 1.09 -9.41 6.08
N ALA A 253 1.51 -8.32 5.43
CA ALA A 253 0.74 -7.75 4.32
C ALA A 253 0.58 -8.72 3.13
N TYR A 254 1.60 -9.52 2.84
CA TYR A 254 1.55 -10.57 1.83
C TYR A 254 0.54 -11.67 2.21
N GLU A 255 0.64 -12.20 3.43
CA GLU A 255 -0.26 -13.24 3.94
C GLU A 255 -1.71 -12.80 3.86
N ASP A 256 -1.99 -11.57 4.28
CA ASP A 256 -3.33 -11.00 4.27
C ASP A 256 -3.84 -10.76 2.85
N GLU A 257 -3.01 -10.27 1.93
CA GLU A 257 -3.37 -10.10 0.53
C GLU A 257 -3.69 -11.45 -0.16
N ILE A 258 -2.95 -12.51 0.21
CA ILE A 258 -3.22 -13.88 -0.24
C ILE A 258 -4.52 -14.42 0.35
N ALA A 259 -4.73 -14.22 1.65
CA ALA A 259 -5.88 -14.73 2.39
C ALA A 259 -7.18 -14.12 1.87
N THR A 260 -7.14 -12.85 1.47
CA THR A 260 -8.33 -12.12 1.01
C THR A 260 -8.63 -12.34 -0.47
N GLY A 261 -8.12 -13.41 -1.10
CA GLY A 261 -8.49 -13.78 -2.47
C GLY A 261 -8.40 -12.65 -3.50
N SER A 262 -7.48 -11.69 -3.32
CA SER A 262 -7.39 -10.53 -4.20
C SER A 262 -7.13 -10.99 -5.64
N THR A 263 -7.49 -10.19 -6.65
CA THR A 263 -7.20 -10.55 -8.05
C THR A 263 -5.70 -10.80 -8.29
N TYR A 264 -4.84 -10.27 -7.42
CA TYR A 264 -3.40 -10.49 -7.43
C TYR A 264 -2.95 -11.69 -6.60
N ALA A 265 -3.78 -12.27 -5.74
CA ALA A 265 -3.38 -13.37 -4.87
C ALA A 265 -2.76 -14.55 -5.64
N ASN A 266 -3.35 -14.95 -6.77
CA ASN A 266 -2.80 -16.01 -7.62
C ASN A 266 -1.46 -15.63 -8.25
N PHE A 267 -1.31 -14.38 -8.67
CA PHE A 267 -0.05 -13.86 -9.19
C PHE A 267 1.01 -13.84 -8.08
N LEU A 268 0.69 -13.32 -6.90
CA LEU A 268 1.58 -13.23 -5.74
C LEU A 268 2.04 -14.60 -5.25
N LYS A 269 1.14 -15.61 -5.18
CA LYS A 269 1.51 -16.99 -4.84
C LYS A 269 2.59 -17.56 -5.75
N LYS A 270 2.50 -17.28 -7.05
CA LYS A 270 3.47 -17.75 -8.06
C LYS A 270 4.74 -16.89 -8.09
N ASN A 271 4.64 -15.62 -7.69
CA ASN A 271 5.68 -14.60 -7.85
C ASN A 271 6.07 -13.96 -6.51
N ARG A 272 6.22 -14.78 -5.45
CA ARG A 272 6.62 -14.27 -4.13
C ARG A 272 7.91 -13.46 -4.21
N ALA A 273 8.90 -13.92 -4.97
CA ALA A 273 10.16 -13.19 -5.15
C ALA A 273 9.95 -11.78 -5.75
N THR A 274 9.05 -11.62 -6.72
CA THR A 274 8.72 -10.32 -7.31
C THR A 274 8.09 -9.38 -6.28
N TRP A 275 7.15 -9.88 -5.46
CA TRP A 275 6.61 -9.12 -4.33
C TRP A 275 7.72 -8.69 -3.37
N GLN A 276 8.65 -9.60 -3.08
CA GLN A 276 9.76 -9.33 -2.17
C GLN A 276 10.76 -8.30 -2.70
N SER A 277 10.96 -8.23 -4.02
CA SER A 277 11.79 -7.20 -4.65
C SER A 277 11.07 -5.85 -4.67
N ALA A 278 9.82 -5.83 -5.13
CA ALA A 278 9.05 -4.59 -5.24
C ALA A 278 8.86 -3.91 -3.87
N ARG A 279 8.58 -4.68 -2.81
CA ARG A 279 8.41 -4.10 -1.46
C ARG A 279 9.66 -3.45 -0.91
N ASP A 280 10.83 -4.01 -1.22
CA ASP A 280 12.11 -3.53 -0.71
C ASP A 280 12.33 -2.15 -1.31
N GLU A 281 12.16 -2.07 -2.62
CA GLU A 281 12.23 -0.82 -3.37
C GLU A 281 11.25 0.24 -2.88
N VAL A 282 9.97 -0.14 -2.69
CA VAL A 282 8.94 0.76 -2.15
C VAL A 282 9.34 1.30 -0.79
N LEU A 283 9.57 0.41 0.19
CA LEU A 283 9.73 0.84 1.57
C LEU A 283 11.10 1.49 1.82
N THR A 284 12.17 1.07 1.16
CA THR A 284 13.47 1.72 1.36
C THR A 284 13.54 3.07 0.67
N SER A 285 12.76 3.33 -0.39
CA SER A 285 12.69 4.66 -1.03
C SER A 285 11.99 5.72 -0.18
N MET A 286 11.24 5.30 0.84
CA MET A 286 10.52 6.17 1.76
C MET A 286 11.39 6.51 2.97
N HIS A 287 11.24 7.72 3.51
CA HIS A 287 11.76 8.02 4.85
C HIS A 287 11.05 7.10 5.87
N GLN A 288 11.79 6.39 6.74
CA GLN A 288 11.23 5.36 7.63
C GLN A 288 10.06 5.89 8.49
N GLU A 289 10.18 7.13 8.97
CA GLU A 289 9.12 7.82 9.71
C GLU A 289 7.81 7.93 8.92
N VAL A 290 7.84 8.07 7.58
CA VAL A 290 6.62 8.08 6.75
C VAL A 290 5.87 6.76 6.88
N ILE A 291 6.58 5.62 6.87
CA ILE A 291 5.98 4.29 7.02
C ILE A 291 5.34 4.17 8.41
N VAL A 292 6.08 4.54 9.46
CA VAL A 292 5.61 4.51 10.86
C VAL A 292 4.35 5.35 11.01
N GLN A 293 4.37 6.57 10.50
CA GLN A 293 3.28 7.54 10.68
C GLN A 293 2.08 7.24 9.78
N ALA A 294 2.27 6.64 8.60
CA ALA A 294 1.19 6.15 7.75
C ALA A 294 0.47 4.95 8.39
N CYS A 295 1.21 3.94 8.86
CA CYS A 295 0.63 2.79 9.57
C CYS A 295 -0.09 3.22 10.86
N SER A 296 0.49 4.19 11.59
CA SER A 296 -0.07 4.68 12.86
C SER A 296 -1.16 5.74 12.70
N GLY A 297 -1.41 6.25 11.49
CA GLY A 297 -2.44 7.27 11.28
C GLY A 297 -2.11 8.68 11.70
N ASN A 298 -0.83 9.00 11.89
CA ASN A 298 -0.38 10.23 12.51
C ASN A 298 0.42 11.11 11.53
N ILE A 299 0.44 10.78 10.23
CA ILE A 299 1.26 11.48 9.23
C ILE A 299 0.98 12.99 9.16
N ALA A 300 -0.28 13.42 9.32
CA ALA A 300 -0.62 14.84 9.35
C ALA A 300 0.05 15.57 10.53
N ARG A 301 -0.09 15.02 11.74
CA ARG A 301 0.52 15.57 12.96
C ARG A 301 2.04 15.54 12.90
N ALA A 302 2.60 14.43 12.44
CA ALA A 302 4.04 14.27 12.28
C ALA A 302 4.61 15.27 11.27
N PHE A 303 3.90 15.53 10.18
CA PHE A 303 4.27 16.55 9.20
C PHE A 303 4.25 17.95 9.81
N ASP A 304 3.19 18.31 10.56
CA ASP A 304 3.08 19.65 11.17
C ASP A 304 4.16 19.86 12.24
N ALA A 305 4.38 18.87 13.11
CA ALA A 305 5.43 18.90 14.11
C ALA A 305 6.82 18.97 13.47
N SER A 306 7.05 18.20 12.40
CA SER A 306 8.29 18.23 11.64
C SER A 306 8.52 19.56 10.94
N THR A 307 7.46 20.20 10.43
CA THR A 307 7.52 21.53 9.81
C THR A 307 7.91 22.58 10.84
N ALA A 308 7.26 22.57 12.01
CA ALA A 308 7.57 23.49 13.10
C ALA A 308 9.00 23.31 13.63
N ALA A 309 9.49 22.07 13.70
CA ALA A 309 10.83 21.75 14.16
C ALA A 309 11.92 21.79 13.06
N GLY A 310 11.54 21.93 11.79
CA GLY A 310 12.46 21.92 10.65
C GLY A 310 13.19 20.60 10.41
N THR A 311 12.59 19.45 10.78
CA THR A 311 13.21 18.12 10.67
C THR A 311 13.11 17.54 9.24
N ALA A 312 13.71 16.37 9.02
CA ALA A 312 13.82 15.75 7.69
C ALA A 312 12.46 15.34 7.10
N LEU A 313 11.54 14.80 7.90
CA LEU A 313 10.25 14.27 7.43
C LEU A 313 9.46 15.27 6.57
N ALA A 314 9.24 16.49 7.06
CA ALA A 314 8.50 17.51 6.31
C ALA A 314 9.25 17.96 5.04
N LYS A 315 10.58 18.08 5.12
CA LYS A 315 11.41 18.43 3.95
C LYS A 315 11.29 17.37 2.86
N ASP A 316 11.33 16.09 3.24
CA ASP A 316 11.21 14.97 2.31
C ASP A 316 9.81 14.91 1.70
N LEU A 317 8.74 15.01 2.50
CA LEU A 317 7.37 15.01 1.98
C LEU A 317 7.09 16.21 1.05
N VAL A 318 7.66 17.39 1.32
CA VAL A 318 7.60 18.55 0.41
C VAL A 318 8.37 18.28 -0.89
N SER A 319 9.58 17.71 -0.78
CA SER A 319 10.38 17.30 -1.94
C SER A 319 9.64 16.28 -2.81
N TYR A 320 9.02 15.28 -2.19
CA TYR A 320 8.23 14.25 -2.86
C TYR A 320 7.04 14.87 -3.57
N ARG A 321 6.27 15.73 -2.89
CA ARG A 321 5.13 16.45 -3.49
C ARG A 321 5.54 17.22 -4.75
N LYS A 322 6.66 17.96 -4.69
CA LYS A 322 7.19 18.69 -5.85
C LYS A 322 7.61 17.75 -6.98
N ARG A 323 8.29 16.64 -6.67
CA ARG A 323 8.69 15.65 -7.70
C ARG A 323 7.48 14.95 -8.33
N ALA A 324 6.41 14.76 -7.57
CA ALA A 324 5.18 14.07 -7.97
C ALA A 324 4.40 14.75 -9.10
N GLU A 325 4.73 16.00 -9.45
CA GLU A 325 4.15 16.70 -10.61
C GLU A 325 4.53 16.04 -11.94
N LYS A 326 5.64 15.30 -11.96
CA LYS A 326 6.19 14.64 -13.15
C LYS A 326 6.65 13.19 -12.91
N HIS A 327 6.51 12.68 -11.69
CA HIS A 327 6.95 11.36 -11.30
C HIS A 327 5.73 10.53 -10.86
N PRO A 328 5.51 9.36 -11.47
CA PRO A 328 4.56 8.36 -10.97
C PRO A 328 4.76 8.12 -9.47
N SER A 329 3.67 8.15 -8.71
CA SER A 329 3.77 8.12 -7.25
C SER A 329 2.53 7.56 -6.56
N ILE A 330 2.73 7.10 -5.33
CA ILE A 330 1.67 6.77 -4.39
C ILE A 330 1.46 7.96 -3.46
N TYR A 331 0.21 8.36 -3.33
CA TYR A 331 -0.22 9.39 -2.40
C TYR A 331 -1.19 8.80 -1.37
N LEU A 332 -1.17 9.41 -0.19
CA LEU A 332 -2.01 9.10 0.95
C LEU A 332 -2.88 10.31 1.23
N ARG A 333 -4.19 10.09 1.33
CA ARG A 333 -5.15 11.08 1.85
C ARG A 333 -5.60 10.64 3.22
N ILE A 334 -5.46 11.50 4.22
CA ILE A 334 -5.89 11.24 5.59
C ILE A 334 -6.97 12.23 5.99
N PHE A 335 -8.10 11.70 6.45
CA PHE A 335 -9.19 12.50 6.98
C PHE A 335 -8.91 12.87 8.44
N CYS A 336 -8.73 14.16 8.70
CA CYS A 336 -8.28 14.66 10.00
C CYS A 336 -8.73 16.10 10.26
N HIS A 337 -8.61 16.54 11.50
CA HIS A 337 -8.89 17.90 11.95
C HIS A 337 -7.94 18.87 11.26
N LYS A 338 -8.48 19.95 10.66
CA LYS A 338 -7.70 20.90 9.83
C LYS A 338 -6.52 21.49 10.60
N GLU A 339 -6.77 21.94 11.84
CA GLU A 339 -5.77 22.65 12.65
C GLU A 339 -4.82 21.73 13.41
N THR A 340 -5.31 20.63 13.98
CA THR A 340 -4.53 19.82 14.93
C THR A 340 -3.96 18.54 14.30
N GLY A 341 -4.43 18.17 13.10
CA GLY A 341 -4.08 16.93 12.41
C GLY A 341 -4.58 15.66 13.10
N HIS A 342 -5.33 15.76 14.20
CA HIS A 342 -5.93 14.60 14.87
C HIS A 342 -7.01 13.94 14.01
N THR A 343 -7.21 12.65 14.19
CA THR A 343 -8.34 11.91 13.61
C THR A 343 -9.64 12.30 14.31
N LEU A 344 -10.77 11.74 13.88
CA LEU A 344 -12.06 11.98 14.52
C LEU A 344 -12.02 11.61 16.00
N THR A 345 -12.69 12.39 16.85
CA THR A 345 -12.97 11.96 18.21
C THR A 345 -13.94 10.76 18.18
N VAL A 346 -13.95 9.95 19.23
CA VAL A 346 -14.92 8.83 19.35
C VAL A 346 -16.37 9.32 19.29
N ALA A 347 -16.65 10.51 19.83
CA ALA A 347 -17.98 11.12 19.77
C ALA A 347 -18.36 11.53 18.34
N ASP A 348 -17.47 12.24 17.64
CA ASP A 348 -17.69 12.66 16.26
C ASP A 348 -17.86 11.44 15.33
N ALA A 349 -17.05 10.41 15.54
CA ALA A 349 -17.12 9.17 14.78
C ALA A 349 -18.49 8.47 14.90
N LYS A 350 -19.11 8.48 16.09
CA LYS A 350 -20.46 7.92 16.30
C LYS A 350 -21.52 8.69 15.52
N GLU A 351 -21.43 10.02 15.54
CA GLU A 351 -22.35 10.89 14.80
C GLU A 351 -22.20 10.65 13.28
N LEU A 352 -20.96 10.61 12.77
CA LEU A 352 -20.69 10.27 11.37
C LEU A 352 -21.30 8.92 10.99
N VAL A 353 -21.08 7.88 11.79
CA VAL A 353 -21.63 6.53 11.54
C VAL A 353 -23.16 6.56 11.53
N SER A 354 -23.79 7.24 12.50
CA SER A 354 -25.24 7.34 12.57
C SER A 354 -25.81 7.96 11.30
N HIS A 355 -25.25 9.08 10.85
CA HIS A 355 -25.71 9.77 9.63
C HIS A 355 -25.39 8.98 8.36
N ALA A 356 -24.24 8.32 8.28
CA ALA A 356 -23.89 7.44 7.15
C ALA A 356 -24.89 6.29 6.97
N VAL A 357 -25.31 5.66 8.07
CA VAL A 357 -26.32 4.58 8.04
C VAL A 357 -27.67 5.08 7.54
N ARG A 358 -28.18 6.19 8.11
CA ARG A 358 -29.47 6.77 7.69
C ARG A 358 -29.46 7.24 6.24
N TYR A 359 -28.34 7.82 5.81
CA TYR A 359 -28.12 8.21 4.43
C TYR A 359 -28.17 6.99 3.49
N ALA A 360 -27.50 5.89 3.86
CA ALA A 360 -27.48 4.64 3.09
C ALA A 360 -28.86 3.96 2.99
N TYR A 361 -29.65 3.97 4.05
CA TYR A 361 -31.02 3.41 4.05
C TYR A 361 -32.06 4.31 3.40
N ALA A 362 -31.68 5.53 3.03
CA ALA A 362 -32.56 6.52 2.44
C ALA A 362 -33.80 6.84 3.28
N GLU A 363 -33.65 6.89 4.61
CA GLU A 363 -34.75 7.17 5.55
C GLU A 363 -35.47 8.50 5.21
N PRO A 364 -36.81 8.50 5.05
CA PRO A 364 -37.57 9.71 4.71
C PRO A 364 -37.42 10.84 5.71
N GLU A 365 -37.41 10.52 7.01
CA GLU A 365 -37.16 11.46 8.12
C GLU A 365 -35.77 12.10 8.07
N HIS A 366 -34.85 11.52 7.29
CA HIS A 366 -33.49 12.01 7.10
C HIS A 366 -33.27 12.77 5.79
N ALA A 367 -34.34 13.01 5.02
CA ALA A 367 -34.25 13.65 3.71
C ALA A 367 -33.59 15.04 3.74
N GLU A 368 -33.86 15.87 4.75
CA GLU A 368 -33.26 17.21 4.84
C GLU A 368 -31.74 17.14 5.03
N MET A 369 -31.27 16.23 5.88
CA MET A 369 -29.84 16.04 6.09
C MET A 369 -29.17 15.46 4.85
N ALA A 370 -29.80 14.47 4.20
CA ALA A 370 -29.31 13.93 2.94
C ALA A 370 -29.21 15.01 1.85
N PHE A 371 -30.21 15.88 1.75
CA PHE A 371 -30.19 17.04 0.86
C PHE A 371 -29.01 17.97 1.17
N LYS A 372 -28.78 18.32 2.44
CA LYS A 372 -27.63 19.14 2.86
C LYS A 372 -26.30 18.51 2.45
N ILE A 373 -26.14 17.19 2.64
CA ILE A 373 -24.92 16.44 2.26
C ILE A 373 -24.71 16.46 0.75
N ASP A 374 -25.76 16.16 -0.02
CA ASP A 374 -25.69 16.09 -1.49
C ASP A 374 -25.44 17.45 -2.14
N ARG A 375 -25.76 18.54 -1.43
CA ARG A 375 -25.61 19.91 -1.89
C ARG A 375 -24.23 20.52 -1.68
N VAL A 376 -23.37 19.92 -0.85
CA VAL A 376 -22.07 20.52 -0.48
C VAL A 376 -21.20 20.80 -1.71
N TYR A 377 -21.16 19.86 -2.67
CA TYR A 377 -20.33 19.96 -3.88
C TYR A 377 -21.13 20.02 -5.18
N ASP A 378 -22.45 20.23 -5.09
CA ASP A 378 -23.32 20.44 -6.24
C ASP A 378 -23.22 21.88 -6.74
N THR A 379 -22.13 22.19 -7.45
CA THR A 379 -21.86 23.55 -7.96
C THR A 379 -22.89 24.04 -8.98
N ARG A 380 -23.60 23.12 -9.64
CA ARG A 380 -24.62 23.43 -10.65
C ARG A 380 -26.00 23.63 -10.05
N ASN A 381 -26.13 23.43 -8.74
CA ASN A 381 -27.39 23.49 -8.02
C ASN A 381 -28.48 22.57 -8.60
N GLN A 382 -28.09 21.42 -9.16
CA GLN A 382 -29.01 20.50 -9.83
C GLN A 382 -29.75 19.58 -8.86
N TRP A 383 -29.18 19.34 -7.68
CA TRP A 383 -29.81 18.52 -6.65
C TRP A 383 -30.88 19.33 -5.91
N ILE A 384 -32.10 18.79 -5.85
CA ILE A 384 -33.25 19.43 -5.21
C ILE A 384 -33.76 18.59 -4.03
N MET A 385 -34.44 19.24 -3.07
CA MET A 385 -34.97 18.58 -1.87
C MET A 385 -35.88 17.40 -2.21
N ALA A 386 -36.76 17.55 -3.22
CA ALA A 386 -37.68 16.50 -3.66
C ALA A 386 -36.95 15.17 -3.97
N SER A 387 -35.79 15.24 -4.63
CA SER A 387 -34.97 14.05 -4.92
C SER A 387 -34.53 13.33 -3.66
N SER A 388 -34.23 14.06 -2.58
CA SER A 388 -33.84 13.46 -1.30
C SER A 388 -35.04 12.89 -0.54
N THR A 389 -36.20 13.55 -0.61
CA THR A 389 -37.47 13.07 -0.04
C THR A 389 -37.94 11.77 -0.70
N GLU A 390 -37.73 11.63 -2.01
CA GLU A 390 -38.01 10.40 -2.77
C GLU A 390 -36.99 9.28 -2.53
N GLY A 391 -36.01 9.49 -1.65
CA GLY A 391 -34.97 8.52 -1.32
C GLY A 391 -33.75 8.53 -2.26
N GLY A 392 -33.67 9.48 -3.19
CA GLY A 392 -32.47 9.71 -4.01
C GLY A 392 -31.29 10.15 -3.15
N ARG A 393 -30.08 9.67 -3.47
CA ARG A 393 -28.84 9.96 -2.74
C ARG A 393 -27.71 10.16 -3.75
N TRP A 394 -27.20 11.39 -3.88
CA TRP A 394 -26.26 11.76 -4.95
C TRP A 394 -25.02 10.86 -4.95
N TYR A 395 -24.38 10.68 -3.80
CA TYR A 395 -23.16 9.86 -3.69
C TYR A 395 -23.40 8.36 -3.94
N LEU A 396 -24.63 7.88 -3.83
CA LEU A 396 -24.98 6.48 -4.10
C LEU A 396 -25.43 6.25 -5.54
N LYS A 397 -25.51 7.28 -6.40
CA LYS A 397 -25.85 7.13 -7.81
C LYS A 397 -24.61 6.80 -8.67
N THR A 398 -24.74 5.85 -9.59
CA THR A 398 -23.73 5.59 -10.64
C THR A 398 -24.16 6.10 -12.01
N SER A 399 -25.45 6.38 -12.19
CA SER A 399 -26.04 7.07 -13.33
C SER A 399 -27.07 8.08 -12.82
N ALA A 400 -27.60 8.94 -13.69
CA ALA A 400 -28.53 10.00 -13.30
C ALA A 400 -29.73 9.51 -12.45
N THR A 401 -30.20 8.29 -12.70
CA THR A 401 -31.48 7.79 -12.16
C THR A 401 -31.35 6.61 -11.18
N ARG A 402 -30.30 5.79 -11.25
CA ARG A 402 -30.25 4.53 -10.49
C ARG A 402 -29.35 4.61 -9.26
N LEU A 403 -29.91 4.28 -8.09
CA LEU A 403 -29.15 4.01 -6.87
C LEU A 403 -28.30 2.75 -7.06
N SER A 404 -27.02 2.87 -6.74
CA SER A 404 -26.06 1.78 -6.75
C SER A 404 -26.14 1.02 -5.44
N GLU A 405 -26.69 -0.20 -5.50
CA GLU A 405 -26.66 -1.14 -4.38
C GLU A 405 -25.24 -1.40 -3.89
N LYS A 406 -24.26 -1.45 -4.81
CA LYS A 406 -22.85 -1.60 -4.46
C LYS A 406 -22.37 -0.44 -3.58
N ARG A 407 -22.57 0.81 -4.00
CA ARG A 407 -22.14 1.97 -3.19
C ARG A 407 -22.85 2.01 -1.83
N ARG A 408 -24.14 1.69 -1.80
CA ARG A 408 -24.90 1.54 -0.54
C ARG A 408 -24.26 0.50 0.37
N ASN A 409 -23.96 -0.69 -0.14
CA ASN A 409 -23.35 -1.76 0.64
C ASN A 409 -21.94 -1.40 1.11
N THR A 410 -21.13 -0.76 0.27
CA THR A 410 -19.81 -0.22 0.66
C THR A 410 -19.93 0.73 1.85
N LEU A 411 -20.91 1.66 1.82
CA LEU A 411 -21.12 2.61 2.90
C LEU A 411 -21.59 1.92 4.21
N LEU A 412 -22.50 0.95 4.11
CA LEU A 412 -22.95 0.17 5.28
C LEU A 412 -21.82 -0.67 5.91
N ILE A 413 -20.97 -1.28 5.10
CA ILE A 413 -19.80 -2.04 5.57
C ILE A 413 -18.80 -1.11 6.27
N LEU A 414 -18.54 0.08 5.71
CA LEU A 414 -17.72 1.08 6.38
C LEU A 414 -18.32 1.45 7.73
N ALA A 415 -19.61 1.83 7.77
CA ALA A 415 -20.27 2.25 9.01
C ALA A 415 -20.26 1.15 10.09
N SER A 416 -20.49 -0.10 9.71
CA SER A 416 -20.38 -1.27 10.61
C SER A 416 -18.95 -1.45 11.13
N THR A 417 -17.95 -1.29 10.26
CA THR A 417 -16.53 -1.39 10.66
C THR A 417 -16.12 -0.27 11.59
N LEU A 418 -16.52 0.97 11.30
CA LEU A 418 -16.28 2.11 12.17
C LEU A 418 -16.96 1.92 13.54
N SER A 419 -18.18 1.40 13.58
CA SER A 419 -18.87 1.05 14.83
C SER A 419 -18.06 0.07 15.70
N ARG A 420 -17.45 -0.96 15.08
CA ARG A 420 -16.57 -1.91 15.79
C ARG A 420 -15.30 -1.22 16.30
N ILE A 421 -14.69 -0.35 15.51
CA ILE A 421 -13.50 0.42 15.91
C ILE A 421 -13.82 1.36 17.08
N ILE A 422 -14.91 2.13 16.98
CA ILE A 422 -15.42 3.03 18.02
C ILE A 422 -15.57 2.26 19.34
N LYS A 423 -16.26 1.11 19.32
CA LYS A 423 -16.46 0.29 20.52
C LYS A 423 -15.14 -0.16 21.16
N ARG A 424 -14.12 -0.51 20.35
CA ARG A 424 -12.79 -0.86 20.86
C ARG A 424 -12.08 0.36 21.48
N CYS A 425 -12.15 1.51 20.84
CA CYS A 425 -11.60 2.77 21.38
C CYS A 425 -12.24 3.11 22.73
N GLU A 426 -13.56 2.98 22.86
CA GLU A 426 -14.27 3.18 24.14
C GLU A 426 -13.81 2.21 25.22
N GLN A 427 -13.64 0.93 24.88
CA GLN A 427 -13.14 -0.09 25.81
C GLN A 427 -11.72 0.19 26.28
N ARG A 428 -10.89 0.82 25.44
CA ARG A 428 -9.50 1.23 25.76
C ARG A 428 -9.42 2.60 26.43
N GLY A 429 -10.51 3.38 26.45
CA GLY A 429 -10.51 4.76 26.91
C GLY A 429 -9.85 5.75 25.94
N ASP A 430 -9.73 5.38 24.66
CA ASP A 430 -9.14 6.24 23.64
C ASP A 430 -10.07 7.43 23.33
N THR A 431 -9.50 8.64 23.21
CA THR A 431 -10.26 9.85 22.83
C THR A 431 -10.53 9.93 21.33
N TYR A 432 -9.58 9.46 20.53
CA TYR A 432 -9.59 9.54 19.07
C TYR A 432 -9.70 8.15 18.46
N MET A 433 -10.46 8.04 17.37
CA MET A 433 -10.50 6.80 16.60
C MET A 433 -9.25 6.65 15.72
N LEU A 434 -9.07 5.45 15.18
CA LEU A 434 -8.08 5.19 14.15
C LEU A 434 -8.33 6.06 12.89
N PRO A 435 -7.29 6.40 12.12
CA PRO A 435 -7.40 7.26 10.94
C PRO A 435 -8.28 6.65 9.84
N MET A 436 -9.05 7.49 9.16
CA MET A 436 -9.67 7.11 7.89
C MET A 436 -8.74 7.57 6.76
N GLN A 437 -8.12 6.60 6.09
CA GLN A 437 -7.09 6.85 5.06
C GLN A 437 -7.53 6.33 3.70
N TYR A 438 -7.07 6.99 2.65
CA TYR A 438 -7.13 6.53 1.26
C TYR A 438 -5.70 6.50 0.70
N ILE A 439 -5.34 5.38 0.07
CA ILE A 439 -4.11 5.26 -0.71
C ILE A 439 -4.50 5.20 -2.18
N GLY A 440 -3.81 5.98 -3.00
CA GLY A 440 -4.01 5.98 -4.43
C GLY A 440 -2.70 6.14 -5.20
N TYR A 441 -2.67 5.56 -6.38
CA TYR A 441 -1.65 5.79 -7.38
C TYR A 441 -2.03 6.95 -8.33
N ALA A 442 -1.03 7.70 -8.80
CA ALA A 442 -1.17 8.62 -9.93
C ALA A 442 0.14 8.77 -10.72
N MET A 443 0.02 8.93 -12.05
CA MET A 443 1.15 9.36 -12.90
C MET A 443 1.67 10.74 -12.52
N LYS A 444 0.75 11.65 -12.15
CA LYS A 444 1.01 13.01 -11.69
C LYS A 444 0.18 13.26 -10.44
N ALA A 445 0.73 12.96 -9.25
CA ALA A 445 -0.04 13.08 -8.01
C ALA A 445 -0.43 14.53 -7.70
N GLY A 446 0.34 15.53 -8.15
CA GLY A 446 -0.04 16.94 -8.02
C GLY A 446 -1.34 17.27 -8.77
N GLN A 447 -1.48 16.81 -10.01
CA GLN A 447 -2.73 16.98 -10.78
C GLN A 447 -3.89 16.21 -10.12
N ARG A 448 -3.61 15.00 -9.62
CA ARG A 448 -4.62 14.20 -8.92
C ARG A 448 -5.07 14.84 -7.62
N GLN A 449 -4.16 15.50 -6.89
CA GLN A 449 -4.49 16.30 -5.72
C GLN A 449 -5.46 17.43 -6.08
N LEU A 450 -5.21 18.17 -7.17
CA LEU A 450 -6.12 19.22 -7.63
C LEU A 450 -7.51 18.67 -7.99
N GLN A 451 -7.59 17.51 -8.66
CA GLN A 451 -8.88 16.84 -8.95
C GLN A 451 -9.65 16.47 -7.68
N HIS A 452 -8.93 16.06 -6.63
CA HIS A 452 -9.49 15.75 -5.33
C HIS A 452 -9.99 17.01 -4.60
N GLU A 453 -9.26 18.12 -4.69
CA GLU A 453 -9.60 19.42 -4.10
C GLU A 453 -10.72 20.13 -4.85
N SER A 454 -10.84 19.90 -6.17
CA SER A 454 -11.91 20.43 -7.00
C SER A 454 -13.15 19.52 -7.03
N PHE A 455 -13.17 18.46 -6.22
CA PHE A 455 -14.28 17.50 -6.15
C PHE A 455 -14.63 16.85 -7.50
N ALA A 456 -13.68 16.81 -8.44
CA ALA A 456 -13.80 16.12 -9.73
C ALA A 456 -13.29 14.67 -9.66
N SER A 457 -13.09 14.15 -8.45
CA SER A 457 -12.45 12.86 -8.21
C SER A 457 -13.40 11.69 -8.35
N THR A 458 -12.84 10.53 -8.69
CA THR A 458 -13.58 9.27 -8.83
C THR A 458 -13.79 8.54 -7.50
N ASN A 459 -13.18 8.99 -6.39
CA ASN A 459 -13.43 8.38 -5.08
C ASN A 459 -14.62 9.04 -4.37
N TRP A 460 -15.82 8.59 -4.74
CA TRP A 460 -17.09 9.06 -4.16
C TRP A 460 -17.17 8.90 -2.64
N LEU A 461 -16.50 7.90 -2.04
CA LEU A 461 -16.59 7.65 -0.60
C LEU A 461 -15.82 8.70 0.19
N THR A 462 -14.63 9.08 -0.28
CA THR A 462 -13.88 10.19 0.34
C THR A 462 -14.66 11.50 0.24
N MET A 463 -15.29 11.77 -0.93
CA MET A 463 -16.11 12.97 -1.12
C MET A 463 -17.36 12.97 -0.22
N PHE A 464 -18.06 11.83 -0.11
CA PHE A 464 -19.19 11.67 0.80
C PHE A 464 -18.79 11.94 2.25
N THR A 465 -17.70 11.32 2.72
CA THR A 465 -17.20 11.51 4.09
C THR A 465 -16.88 12.97 4.38
N ASP A 466 -16.23 13.65 3.43
CA ASP A 466 -15.89 15.06 3.55
C ASP A 466 -17.13 15.97 3.55
N ALA A 467 -18.09 15.72 2.64
CA ALA A 467 -19.34 16.47 2.59
C ALA A 467 -20.20 16.28 3.85
N LEU A 468 -20.30 15.05 4.35
CA LEU A 468 -20.97 14.76 5.61
C LEU A 468 -20.32 15.54 6.77
N ALA A 469 -19.00 15.57 6.81
CA ALA A 469 -18.28 16.34 7.82
C ALA A 469 -18.46 17.85 7.67
N GLN A 470 -18.56 18.40 6.45
CA GLN A 470 -18.88 19.82 6.25
C GLN A 470 -20.28 20.17 6.77
N VAL A 471 -21.24 19.24 6.71
CA VAL A 471 -22.59 19.46 7.26
C VAL A 471 -22.61 19.35 8.79
N LEU A 472 -21.92 18.36 9.36
CA LEU A 472 -21.91 18.12 10.81
C LEU A 472 -21.01 19.12 11.56
N TRP A 473 -19.81 19.35 11.03
CA TRP A 473 -18.77 20.17 11.65
C TRP A 473 -18.10 21.05 10.60
N PRO A 474 -18.79 22.12 10.15
CA PRO A 474 -18.27 23.04 9.16
C PRO A 474 -16.83 23.45 9.46
N ASP A 475 -15.96 23.30 8.45
CA ASP A 475 -14.53 23.66 8.51
C ASP A 475 -13.66 22.95 9.55
N ARG A 476 -14.17 21.96 10.29
CA ARG A 476 -13.37 21.29 11.33
C ARG A 476 -12.46 20.20 10.77
N TYR A 477 -12.99 19.39 9.86
CA TYR A 477 -12.30 18.24 9.30
C TYR A 477 -12.06 18.40 7.80
N SER A 478 -11.00 17.76 7.29
CA SER A 478 -10.71 17.68 5.87
C SER A 478 -9.79 16.50 5.54
N ALA A 479 -9.79 16.09 4.27
CA ALA A 479 -8.81 15.14 3.76
C ALA A 479 -7.52 15.86 3.31
N ARG A 480 -6.42 15.66 4.03
CA ARG A 480 -5.08 16.15 3.67
C ARG A 480 -4.34 15.14 2.81
N THR A 481 -3.64 15.59 1.77
CA THR A 481 -2.93 14.73 0.80
C THR A 481 -1.42 14.81 0.96
N PHE A 482 -0.75 13.67 0.97
CA PHE A 482 0.71 13.53 1.06
C PHE A 482 1.21 12.59 -0.03
N THR A 483 2.22 13.00 -0.81
CA THR A 483 2.97 12.05 -1.64
C THR A 483 3.93 11.30 -0.76
N ILE A 484 3.78 9.98 -0.65
CA ILE A 484 4.52 9.17 0.34
C ILE A 484 5.54 8.24 -0.30
N CYS A 485 5.35 7.84 -1.55
CA CYS A 485 6.26 6.96 -2.28
C CYS A 485 6.35 7.39 -3.74
N LEU A 486 7.56 7.38 -4.29
CA LEU A 486 7.81 7.57 -5.71
C LEU A 486 7.98 6.19 -6.37
N ILE A 487 7.59 6.06 -7.63
CA ILE A 487 7.60 4.78 -8.34
C ILE A 487 8.71 4.82 -9.39
N SER A 488 9.70 3.97 -9.18
CA SER A 488 10.87 3.75 -10.03
C SER A 488 10.57 2.97 -11.30
N GLU A 489 9.62 2.02 -11.28
CA GLU A 489 9.33 1.13 -12.40
C GLU A 489 7.85 0.71 -12.51
N THR A 490 7.46 0.28 -13.71
CA THR A 490 6.08 -0.13 -14.04
C THR A 490 5.50 -1.18 -13.10
N PHE A 491 6.27 -2.22 -12.74
CA PHE A 491 5.76 -3.33 -11.92
C PHE A 491 5.70 -2.98 -10.42
N VAL A 492 6.43 -1.95 -10.00
CA VAL A 492 6.49 -1.51 -8.59
C VAL A 492 5.21 -0.81 -8.20
N GLY A 493 4.63 0.00 -9.08
CA GLY A 493 3.43 0.81 -8.79
C GLY A 493 2.25 0.02 -8.20
N PRO A 494 1.81 -1.08 -8.81
CA PRO A 494 0.67 -1.85 -8.30
C PRO A 494 0.98 -2.51 -6.95
N MET A 495 2.20 -3.01 -6.79
CA MET A 495 2.66 -3.62 -5.53
C MET A 495 2.76 -2.59 -4.41
N ALA A 496 3.22 -1.38 -4.73
CA ALA A 496 3.29 -0.26 -3.81
C ALA A 496 1.90 0.15 -3.33
N GLU A 497 0.94 0.31 -4.26
CA GLU A 497 -0.43 0.66 -3.90
C GLU A 497 -1.06 -0.42 -3.02
N MET A 498 -0.91 -1.70 -3.36
CA MET A 498 -1.41 -2.82 -2.56
C MET A 498 -0.81 -2.85 -1.15
N LEU A 499 0.53 -2.84 -1.06
CA LEU A 499 1.26 -2.90 0.20
C LEU A 499 0.89 -1.72 1.10
N LEU A 500 0.94 -0.49 0.57
CA LEU A 500 0.67 0.71 1.34
C LEU A 500 -0.80 0.81 1.74
N THR A 501 -1.75 0.41 0.88
CA THR A 501 -3.18 0.35 1.25
C THR A 501 -3.41 -0.60 2.41
N ARG A 502 -2.73 -1.76 2.39
CA ARG A 502 -2.89 -2.80 3.40
C ARG A 502 -2.31 -2.38 4.76
N ILE A 503 -1.05 -1.97 4.81
CA ILE A 503 -0.37 -1.61 6.07
C ILE A 503 -0.91 -0.32 6.70
N SER A 504 -1.46 0.60 5.90
CA SER A 504 -2.12 1.82 6.39
C SER A 504 -3.60 1.63 6.74
N ARG A 505 -4.15 0.43 6.52
CA ARG A 505 -5.57 0.10 6.75
C ARG A 505 -6.53 0.95 5.93
N ALA A 506 -6.11 1.34 4.73
CA ALA A 506 -6.86 2.28 3.92
C ALA A 506 -8.08 1.66 3.22
N TYR A 507 -8.28 0.34 3.25
CA TYR A 507 -9.51 -0.26 2.73
C TYR A 507 -10.74 0.08 3.57
N TYR A 508 -11.89 0.32 2.93
CA TYR A 508 -13.12 0.71 3.63
C TYR A 508 -13.63 -0.35 4.63
N HIS A 509 -13.48 -1.64 4.32
CA HIS A 509 -13.82 -2.74 5.23
C HIS A 509 -12.86 -2.86 6.42
N ALA A 510 -11.75 -2.12 6.41
CA ALA A 510 -10.78 -1.97 7.49
C ALA A 510 -10.92 -0.64 8.27
N GLY A 511 -11.86 0.22 7.85
CA GLY A 511 -12.09 1.56 8.40
C GLY A 511 -11.49 2.71 7.56
N GLY A 512 -10.88 2.42 6.41
CA GLY A 512 -10.35 3.43 5.50
C GLY A 512 -11.35 3.92 4.44
N LEU A 513 -10.83 4.44 3.33
CA LEU A 513 -11.58 5.14 2.28
C LEU A 513 -11.26 4.63 0.85
N SER A 514 -10.39 3.63 0.71
CA SER A 514 -10.14 2.91 -0.55
C SER A 514 -11.27 1.90 -0.81
N ILE A 515 -12.06 2.16 -1.87
CA ILE A 515 -13.28 1.41 -2.23
C ILE A 515 -13.06 0.27 -3.22
N ASP A 516 -12.06 0.38 -4.09
CA ASP A 516 -11.71 -0.65 -5.09
C ASP A 516 -10.42 -1.34 -4.65
N GLN A 517 -10.11 -2.45 -5.30
CA GLN A 517 -8.91 -3.21 -5.04
C GLN A 517 -7.67 -2.39 -5.44
N ALA A 518 -6.72 -2.26 -4.51
CA ALA A 518 -5.46 -1.59 -4.79
C ALA A 518 -4.66 -2.34 -5.87
N GLY A 519 -3.87 -1.58 -6.64
CA GLY A 519 -3.05 -2.09 -7.73
C GLY A 519 -3.82 -2.33 -9.03
N LYS A 520 -5.15 -2.17 -9.06
CA LYS A 520 -5.95 -2.43 -10.27
C LYS A 520 -5.65 -1.44 -11.40
N SER A 521 -5.42 -0.17 -11.06
CA SER A 521 -5.18 0.91 -12.03
C SER A 521 -3.76 0.88 -12.59
N ARG A 522 -3.52 0.06 -13.62
CA ARG A 522 -2.19 -0.14 -14.22
C ARG A 522 -1.96 0.54 -15.56
N LYS A 523 -3.04 0.86 -16.29
CA LYS A 523 -2.96 1.30 -17.70
C LYS A 523 -2.00 2.48 -17.89
N SER A 524 -2.05 3.47 -16.99
CA SER A 524 -1.18 4.64 -17.10
C SER A 524 0.29 4.37 -16.77
N LEU A 525 0.62 3.34 -15.98
CA LEU A 525 2.00 2.91 -15.74
C LEU A 525 2.67 2.33 -16.99
N LEU A 526 1.88 1.79 -17.93
CA LEU A 526 2.42 1.21 -19.15
C LEU A 526 2.97 2.28 -20.11
N MET A 527 2.54 3.54 -19.94
CA MET A 527 2.92 4.68 -20.77
C MET A 527 2.79 4.36 -22.28
N ASP A 528 1.71 3.70 -22.69
CA ASP A 528 1.57 3.13 -24.05
C ASP A 528 1.70 4.14 -25.21
N HIS A 529 1.63 5.43 -24.91
CA HIS A 529 1.86 6.52 -25.87
C HIS A 529 3.35 6.82 -26.12
N LEU A 530 4.27 6.21 -25.36
CA LEU A 530 5.71 6.34 -25.52
C LEU A 530 6.28 5.09 -26.19
N SER A 531 7.37 5.25 -26.94
CA SER A 531 8.18 4.11 -27.39
C SER A 531 8.87 3.41 -26.21
N GLU A 532 9.27 2.15 -26.38
CA GLU A 532 9.96 1.38 -25.33
C GLU A 532 11.30 2.00 -24.89
N GLU A 533 11.98 2.74 -25.78
CA GLU A 533 13.19 3.48 -25.45
C GLU A 533 12.90 4.69 -24.57
N GLU A 534 11.86 5.46 -24.90
CA GLU A 534 11.42 6.60 -24.09
C GLU A 534 10.91 6.17 -22.72
N LYS A 535 10.13 5.07 -22.65
CA LYS A 535 9.70 4.48 -21.37
C LYS A 535 10.89 4.15 -20.48
N ARG A 536 11.89 3.47 -21.04
CA ARG A 536 13.12 3.10 -20.31
C ARG A 536 13.84 4.34 -19.80
N LYS A 537 13.98 5.36 -20.64
CA LYS A 537 14.59 6.63 -20.25
C LYS A 537 13.83 7.30 -19.09
N VAL A 538 12.50 7.33 -19.13
CA VAL A 538 11.68 7.89 -18.03
C VAL A 538 11.92 7.12 -16.73
N TRP A 539 11.93 5.79 -16.78
CA TRP A 539 12.17 4.97 -15.59
C TRP A 539 13.60 5.07 -15.06
N ASP A 540 14.61 5.09 -15.93
CA ASP A 540 16.01 5.31 -15.56
C ASP A 540 16.18 6.68 -14.88
N GLU A 541 15.58 7.75 -15.42
CA GLU A 541 15.59 9.08 -14.80
C GLU A 541 14.89 9.12 -13.44
N ASN A 542 13.78 8.38 -13.30
CA ASN A 542 13.05 8.26 -12.03
C ASN A 542 13.88 7.52 -10.99
N GLN A 543 14.52 6.41 -11.36
CA GLN A 543 15.38 5.63 -10.49
C GLN A 543 16.59 6.43 -10.03
N VAL A 544 17.30 7.10 -10.96
CA VAL A 544 18.44 7.98 -10.63
C VAL A 544 18.01 9.08 -9.65
N TRP A 545 16.82 9.65 -9.83
CA TRP A 545 16.32 10.66 -8.90
C TRP A 545 16.08 10.07 -7.51
N ILE A 546 15.45 8.89 -7.42
CA ILE A 546 15.22 8.20 -6.14
C ILE A 546 16.54 7.94 -5.42
N GLU A 547 17.52 7.36 -6.12
CA GLU A 547 18.83 7.04 -5.54
C GLU A 547 19.59 8.27 -5.03
N SER A 548 19.40 9.43 -5.66
CA SER A 548 20.16 10.65 -5.35
C SER A 548 19.45 11.63 -4.42
N HIS A 549 18.13 11.55 -4.27
CA HIS A 549 17.32 12.54 -3.54
C HIS A 549 16.47 11.96 -2.41
N THR A 550 16.49 10.64 -2.20
CA THR A 550 15.77 9.98 -1.10
C THR A 550 16.76 9.16 -0.25
N PRO A 551 16.36 8.67 0.94
CA PRO A 551 17.23 7.84 1.76
C PRO A 551 17.39 6.40 1.20
N TYR A 552 17.03 6.15 -0.06
CA TYR A 552 16.94 4.81 -0.65
C TYR A 552 18.15 3.91 -0.40
N ILE A 553 19.35 4.35 -0.79
CA ILE A 553 20.57 3.55 -0.66
C ILE A 553 20.90 3.29 0.82
N ALA A 554 20.82 4.32 1.66
CA ALA A 554 21.10 4.19 3.10
C ALA A 554 20.10 3.24 3.78
N ASN A 555 18.81 3.32 3.43
CA ASN A 555 17.77 2.44 3.94
C ASN A 555 17.96 1.01 3.44
N LEU A 556 18.36 0.81 2.18
CA LEU A 556 18.63 -0.52 1.64
C LEU A 556 19.76 -1.23 2.39
N ASP A 557 20.86 -0.51 2.68
CA ASP A 557 21.99 -1.02 3.46
C ASP A 557 21.60 -1.31 4.92
N LEU A 558 20.84 -0.39 5.54
CA LEU A 558 20.32 -0.54 6.89
C LEU A 558 19.42 -1.77 7.01
N GLU A 559 18.46 -1.91 6.11
CA GLU A 559 17.52 -3.04 6.09
C GLU A 559 18.21 -4.36 5.76
N GLY A 560 19.22 -4.35 4.88
CA GLY A 560 20.08 -5.51 4.63
C GLY A 560 20.78 -5.98 5.90
N THR A 561 21.25 -5.05 6.73
CA THR A 561 21.88 -5.35 8.03
C THR A 561 20.87 -5.88 9.03
N ARG A 562 19.72 -5.20 9.18
CA ARG A 562 18.65 -5.62 10.10
C ARG A 562 18.08 -6.99 9.74
N ARG A 563 17.87 -7.29 8.45
CA ARG A 563 17.42 -8.62 7.98
C ARG A 563 18.39 -9.74 8.30
N LYS A 564 19.71 -9.47 8.23
CA LYS A 564 20.72 -10.46 8.64
C LYS A 564 20.64 -10.73 10.14
N ALA A 565 20.54 -9.67 10.96
CA ALA A 565 20.40 -9.80 12.40
C ALA A 565 19.09 -10.52 12.80
N TRP A 566 17.97 -10.15 12.18
CA TRP A 566 16.67 -10.77 12.41
C TRP A 566 16.66 -12.27 12.07
N ARG A 567 17.19 -12.65 10.89
CA ARG A 567 17.33 -14.07 10.51
C ARG A 567 18.22 -14.86 11.48
N GLN A 568 19.30 -14.23 11.96
CA GLN A 568 20.18 -14.87 12.95
C GLN A 568 19.44 -15.11 14.26
N ARG A 569 18.64 -14.14 14.76
CA ARG A 569 17.83 -14.33 15.97
C ARG A 569 16.79 -15.44 15.80
N LEU A 570 16.06 -15.48 14.69
CA LEU A 570 15.10 -16.56 14.42
C LEU A 570 15.77 -17.93 14.42
N TYR A 571 16.96 -18.03 13.82
CA TYR A 571 17.75 -19.26 13.82
C TYR A 571 18.18 -19.66 15.23
N ASP A 572 18.63 -18.69 16.04
CA ASP A 572 19.07 -18.94 17.42
C ASP A 572 17.89 -19.34 18.33
N GLU A 573 16.72 -18.74 18.14
CA GLU A 573 15.46 -19.10 18.83
C GLU A 573 15.00 -20.52 18.47
N GLU A 574 14.99 -20.87 17.17
CA GLU A 574 14.67 -22.22 16.71
C GLU A 574 15.66 -23.25 17.28
N LEU A 575 16.96 -22.91 17.29
CA LEU A 575 17.99 -23.78 17.87
C LEU A 575 17.81 -23.95 19.39
N GLN A 576 17.40 -22.90 20.09
CA GLN A 576 17.10 -22.96 21.52
C GLN A 576 15.87 -23.82 21.82
N ASP A 577 14.79 -23.67 21.05
CA ASP A 577 13.58 -24.51 21.16
C ASP A 577 13.92 -25.99 20.90
N LEU A 578 14.67 -26.29 19.83
CA LEU A 578 15.13 -27.64 19.54
C LEU A 578 16.00 -28.22 20.67
N ARG A 579 16.90 -27.43 21.25
CA ARG A 579 17.69 -27.84 22.43
C ARG A 579 16.79 -28.12 23.64
N GLY A 580 15.76 -27.33 23.85
CA GLY A 580 14.75 -27.55 24.89
C GLY A 580 14.02 -28.88 24.70
N LYS A 581 13.57 -29.16 23.48
CA LYS A 581 12.92 -30.43 23.10
C LYS A 581 13.83 -31.63 23.28
N VAL A 582 15.10 -31.54 22.87
CA VAL A 582 16.10 -32.60 23.08
C VAL A 582 16.33 -32.85 24.57
N LYS A 583 16.50 -31.81 25.39
CA LYS A 583 16.65 -31.95 26.85
C LYS A 583 15.42 -32.61 27.49
N ALA A 584 14.21 -32.25 27.05
CA ALA A 584 12.99 -32.87 27.53
C ALA A 584 12.91 -34.36 27.17
N ILE A 585 13.35 -34.75 25.96
CA ILE A 585 13.44 -36.16 25.53
C ILE A 585 14.49 -36.90 26.35
N GLN A 586 15.68 -36.33 26.52
CA GLN A 586 16.76 -36.91 27.35
C GLN A 586 16.30 -37.13 28.79
N HIS A 587 15.59 -36.16 29.38
CA HIS A 587 15.01 -36.31 30.71
C HIS A 587 13.99 -37.45 30.76
N ARG A 588 13.07 -37.53 29.80
CA ARG A 588 12.09 -38.63 29.72
C ARG A 588 12.75 -39.99 29.57
N LEU A 589 13.80 -40.10 28.76
CA LEU A 589 14.57 -41.32 28.60
C LEU A 589 15.32 -41.70 29.88
N LYS A 590 15.88 -40.71 30.59
CA LYS A 590 16.53 -40.94 31.88
C LYS A 590 15.54 -41.48 32.91
N THR A 591 14.37 -40.83 33.07
CA THR A 591 13.32 -41.30 33.97
C THR A 591 12.84 -42.70 33.59
N PHE A 592 12.61 -42.97 32.29
CA PHE A 592 12.24 -44.30 31.82
C PHE A 592 13.32 -45.36 32.11
N SER A 593 14.60 -44.99 31.98
CA SER A 593 15.72 -45.88 32.31
C SER A 593 15.80 -46.15 33.81
N GLU A 594 15.57 -45.14 34.66
CA GLU A 594 15.52 -45.27 36.12
C GLU A 594 14.35 -46.17 36.55
N ASP A 595 13.16 -45.98 35.97
CA ASP A 595 11.97 -46.82 36.21
C ASP A 595 12.18 -48.27 35.76
N ALA A 596 12.82 -48.47 34.60
CA ALA A 596 13.17 -49.78 34.08
C ALA A 596 14.21 -50.48 34.97
N HIS A 597 15.21 -49.75 35.47
CA HIS A 597 16.19 -50.27 36.42
C HIS A 597 15.53 -50.67 37.75
N ALA A 598 14.69 -49.81 38.32
CA ALA A 598 13.94 -50.11 39.56
C ALA A 598 13.04 -51.35 39.38
N SER A 599 12.33 -51.44 38.25
CA SER A 599 11.50 -52.61 37.92
C SER A 599 12.34 -53.89 37.80
N SER A 600 13.52 -53.81 37.16
CA SER A 600 14.43 -54.94 37.04
C SER A 600 14.98 -55.40 38.40
N GLU A 601 15.28 -54.48 39.32
CA GLU A 601 15.72 -54.84 40.67
C GLU A 601 14.62 -55.53 41.48
N VAL A 602 13.37 -55.06 41.40
CA VAL A 602 12.22 -55.72 42.05
C VAL A 602 12.05 -57.14 41.52
N VAL A 603 12.21 -57.35 40.22
CA VAL A 603 12.11 -58.67 39.59
C VAL A 603 13.27 -59.58 40.04
N LYS A 604 14.50 -59.07 40.11
CA LYS A 604 15.67 -59.83 40.59
C LYS A 604 15.56 -60.21 42.07
N ASN A 605 15.11 -59.28 42.92
CA ASN A 605 14.98 -59.54 44.35
C ASN A 605 13.86 -60.55 44.67
N ASN A 606 12.88 -60.69 43.77
CA ASN A 606 11.77 -61.62 43.88
C ASN A 606 11.84 -62.75 42.83
N GLU A 607 13.02 -63.01 42.26
CA GLU A 607 13.17 -63.89 41.09
C GLU A 607 12.69 -65.31 41.37
N GLN A 608 12.89 -65.81 42.60
CA GLN A 608 12.41 -67.11 43.04
C GLN A 608 10.87 -67.15 43.12
N PHE A 609 10.25 -66.12 43.70
CA PHE A 609 8.79 -65.98 43.78
C PHE A 609 8.14 -65.87 42.38
N PHE A 610 8.73 -65.09 41.48
CA PHE A 610 8.22 -64.94 40.11
C PHE A 610 8.43 -66.20 39.26
N LYS A 611 9.52 -66.95 39.46
CA LYS A 611 9.73 -68.25 38.79
C LYS A 611 8.72 -69.29 39.24
N ASP A 612 8.30 -69.25 40.50
CA ASP A 612 7.42 -70.27 41.08
C ASP A 612 5.92 -69.96 40.90
N GLU A 613 5.50 -68.69 40.99
CA GLU A 613 4.06 -68.33 40.95
C GLU A 613 3.60 -67.60 39.67
N HIS A 614 4.48 -66.87 38.96
CA HIS A 614 4.07 -65.98 37.86
C HIS A 614 5.11 -65.83 36.72
N PRO A 615 5.39 -66.91 35.95
CA PRO A 615 6.41 -66.90 34.90
C PRO A 615 6.12 -65.91 33.75
N ASP A 616 4.85 -65.61 33.47
CA ASP A 616 4.44 -64.66 32.44
C ASP A 616 4.88 -63.23 32.75
N LEU A 617 4.89 -62.85 34.04
CA LEU A 617 5.36 -61.52 34.48
C LEU A 617 6.88 -61.40 34.36
N LEU A 618 7.62 -62.48 34.62
CA LEU A 618 9.07 -62.54 34.45
C LEU A 618 9.44 -62.32 32.97
N HIS A 619 8.76 -63.01 32.06
CA HIS A 619 9.00 -62.88 30.62
C HIS A 619 8.62 -61.48 30.09
N ALA A 620 7.52 -60.90 30.58
CA ALA A 620 7.14 -59.52 30.26
C ALA A 620 8.19 -58.49 30.75
N ALA A 621 8.77 -58.69 31.94
CA ALA A 621 9.82 -57.84 32.47
C ALA A 621 11.12 -57.91 31.65
N GLU A 622 11.56 -59.12 31.26
CA GLU A 622 12.72 -59.30 30.38
C GLU A 622 12.52 -58.65 29.01
N LYS A 623 11.33 -58.81 28.43
CA LYS A 623 10.97 -58.17 27.16
C LYS A 623 10.97 -56.64 27.27
N ASN A 624 10.44 -56.09 28.36
CA ASN A 624 10.48 -54.65 28.62
C ASN A 624 11.90 -54.13 28.81
N ALA A 625 12.77 -54.88 29.49
CA ALA A 625 14.20 -54.55 29.63
C ALA A 625 14.93 -54.54 28.27
N ASP A 626 14.65 -55.50 27.38
CA ASP A 626 15.21 -55.54 26.03
C ASP A 626 14.71 -54.37 25.16
N ILE A 627 13.41 -54.01 25.26
CA ILE A 627 12.85 -52.82 24.59
C ILE A 627 13.53 -51.55 25.09
N ALA A 628 13.71 -51.39 26.41
CA ALA A 628 14.40 -50.24 27.00
C ALA A 628 15.85 -50.13 26.52
N LYS A 629 16.58 -51.25 26.47
CA LYS A 629 17.96 -51.31 25.95
C LYS A 629 18.04 -50.93 24.47
N LYS A 630 17.10 -51.41 23.65
CA LYS A 630 17.02 -51.04 22.22
C LYS A 630 16.70 -49.55 22.04
N ALA A 631 15.80 -48.99 22.85
CA ALA A 631 15.47 -47.56 22.83
C ALA A 631 16.68 -46.69 23.20
N LEU A 632 17.44 -47.08 24.23
CA LEU A 632 18.67 -46.39 24.64
C LEU A 632 19.71 -46.39 23.51
N LEU A 633 19.98 -47.56 22.90
CA LEU A 633 20.89 -47.69 21.75
C LEU A 633 20.44 -46.86 20.54
N ALA A 634 19.13 -46.79 20.26
CA ALA A 634 18.59 -45.98 19.18
C ALA A 634 18.80 -44.48 19.45
N HIS A 635 18.62 -44.04 20.70
CA HIS A 635 18.88 -42.66 21.12
C HIS A 635 20.36 -42.29 20.97
N GLU A 636 21.28 -43.12 21.44
CA GLU A 636 22.73 -42.88 21.29
C GLU A 636 23.16 -42.77 19.82
N ARG A 637 22.54 -43.58 18.93
CA ARG A 637 22.78 -43.48 17.48
C ARG A 637 22.24 -42.17 16.92
N ALA A 638 21.06 -41.72 17.35
CA ALA A 638 20.48 -40.45 16.93
C ALA A 638 21.34 -39.25 17.38
N GLU A 639 21.86 -39.27 18.62
CA GLU A 639 22.78 -38.24 19.11
C GLU A 639 24.08 -38.20 18.32
N ARG A 640 24.68 -39.38 18.03
CA ARG A 640 25.88 -39.46 17.18
C ARG A 640 25.62 -38.86 15.80
N ARG A 641 24.47 -39.20 15.20
CA ARG A 641 24.10 -38.68 13.87
C ARG A 641 23.86 -37.18 13.87
N MET A 642 23.21 -36.64 14.90
CA MET A 642 23.02 -35.21 15.09
C MET A 642 24.36 -34.46 15.22
N LYS A 643 25.31 -35.04 15.96
CA LYS A 643 26.67 -34.49 16.10
C LYS A 643 27.43 -34.50 14.77
N GLU A 644 27.37 -35.60 14.02
CA GLU A 644 27.97 -35.69 12.67
C GLU A 644 27.40 -34.64 11.72
N LEU A 645 26.07 -34.47 11.68
CA LEU A 645 25.41 -33.47 10.84
C LEU A 645 25.78 -32.04 11.23
N ALA A 646 25.94 -31.76 12.53
CA ALA A 646 26.39 -30.46 13.01
C ALA A 646 27.83 -30.17 12.56
N GLU A 647 28.74 -31.13 12.67
CA GLU A 647 30.11 -31.02 12.19
C GLU A 647 30.18 -30.87 10.66
N GLU A 648 29.36 -31.60 9.91
CA GLU A 648 29.27 -31.51 8.45
C GLU A 648 28.83 -30.11 8.00
N ARG A 649 27.77 -29.56 8.62
CA ARG A 649 27.31 -28.18 8.37
C ARG A 649 28.37 -27.14 8.71
N GLU A 650 29.13 -27.33 9.79
CA GLU A 650 30.24 -26.44 10.14
C GLU A 650 31.36 -26.50 9.10
N ARG A 651 31.73 -27.69 8.62
CA ARG A 651 32.71 -27.87 7.54
C ARG A 651 32.24 -27.21 6.25
N GLU A 652 30.96 -27.35 5.91
CA GLU A 652 30.38 -26.69 4.74
C GLU A 652 30.40 -25.17 4.88
N ARG A 653 30.07 -24.64 6.07
CA ARG A 653 30.18 -23.19 6.35
C ARG A 653 31.61 -22.69 6.23
N LYS A 654 32.60 -23.48 6.68
CA LYS A 654 34.04 -23.15 6.53
C LYS A 654 34.51 -23.22 5.07
N ARG A 655 33.95 -24.10 4.23
CA ARG A 655 34.25 -24.18 2.80
C ARG A 655 33.65 -23.03 1.98
N ARG A 656 32.49 -22.50 2.41
CA ARG A 656 31.82 -21.37 1.75
C ARG A 656 32.41 -20.00 2.10
N ARG A 657 33.10 -19.91 3.24
CA ARG A 657 33.89 -18.73 3.64
C ARG A 657 35.24 -18.79 2.96
#